data_AF-A0A0S8H4Y9-F1
#
_entry.id   AF-A0A0S8H4Y9-F1
#
_cell.length_a   1.000
_cell.length_b   1.000
_cell.length_c   1.000
_cell.angle_alpha   90.00
_cell.angle_beta   90.00
_cell.angle_gamma   90.00
#
_symmetry.space_group_name_H-M   'P 1'
#
loop_
_entity.id
_entity.type
_entity.pdbx_description
1 polymer ?
#
loop_
_entity_poly.entity_id
_entity_poly.type
_entity_poly.pdbx_seq_one_letter_code
_entity_poly.pdbx_strand_id
1 'polypeptide(L)'
;MSDSTGHHKHTNRLVNETSPYLLQHAHNPVDWYAWGEEALERARHEDKLILLSIGYSACHWCHVMERESFADEGIAALMNENFVNIKVDREERPDLDEIYMAATVALNRGQGGWPMTVFLSPDLEPVFAGTYFPPSDQYGRPGFRTVLREIARTWHEDRETLRQRAREFAEQLRQRRSLGPPLAVGEAELRLALEAYKRDFDPEYGGFGSAPKFPPSVGLQLLLRLQRRFGDLQALAMTRKTLDAMARGGMYDHIGGGFARYSTDRRWLVPHFEKMLYDNALLVKAYLEAYQVTGDPFYRRIAVETLDYVLREMTGPEGGFYSSSDADSEGEEGRFFVWTPEQIARVLGEEEARRFNAYYDITVSGNWEGKSIPNTPRPLAFVAEQLDITPEELERRLEAARRKLYAARQKRVKPGLDDKVITAWNGLMIGALAEGHRVLGNARYLEAAECAADFVLRTLSREDGGLLRTYRAGKAHLNAYLEDYAYLSDGLIDLYEASGKLRWLREAERLLERTLADFIDEETGAFFNTARDHESLFIRCQDGTDGPTPSPNAVTASALARIAHHLDRPDLRHAAAHAIKAHGPTIARYPRSFAKSLCVVDFLLETPVELAFVGRPGCDDLDALQREVARHYLPNRIQAVLDPEAPAGADELPLLEGKGRVDGNAALYICREFACQAPLTEPAAVADRLAALAAGPPPLAATTIAIRLGGRADAEGTRRYASRFEGQGYTDLGSTRLTVSRLGFGGYRTHDGSSEHRAALRKALCSGVNLIDTSTNYFDGASERLIGGVLRELIDAGELSRDELVVVSKIGYVQGATYELARERESRGAGFPELVKYEEGLWHCIHPEFLEDQLQRSLDRLELETLDFCLLHNPEYFLSDAARRGVPLQKARDEFYRRLQAAFAYLGSQVTEGRLAGYGVSSNTLVSPAHASNATSLARMLAAAHEAAGADHHFQVIQLPLNLLESGAVFERKDGPDGNQTVLEAAQSAGIAVLVNRPLNAFAGGALVRLADAPVQDTDIDFDEQLARVADLELSFRTEIAPQLQPAPDALDPGEYFRLAERLKELQPSLVGLAHWSQVEAQILYTVRTIVMVLDQQLEGGLAARWIDWRDSYLPELEDLLRELRRQAAEKSEALNAILRAAIDPLLPRHRRSESLSRKALWAVASTPGVTCLLNGMRSITYVGDSSGVLGWPKLEATEAVYRAARGALTGLEPTA
;
A
#
# COMPACT_ATOMS: atom_id res chain seq x y z
N MET A 1 -30.68 0.91 -37.29
CA MET A 1 -31.67 0.76 -38.37
C MET A 1 -31.18 -0.35 -39.30
N SER A 2 -32.03 -1.33 -39.59
CA SER A 2 -31.77 -2.37 -40.57
C SER A 2 -32.10 -1.84 -41.96
N ASP A 3 -31.08 -1.52 -42.75
CA ASP A 3 -31.23 -1.47 -44.20
C ASP A 3 -31.27 -2.91 -44.70
N SER A 4 -32.49 -3.43 -44.87
CA SER A 4 -32.71 -4.71 -45.54
C SER A 4 -32.42 -4.53 -47.03
N THR A 5 -31.47 -5.33 -47.53
CA THR A 5 -30.93 -5.46 -48.91
C THR A 5 -29.73 -4.57 -49.26
N GLY A 6 -28.61 -4.74 -48.55
CA GLY A 6 -27.30 -4.23 -48.97
C GLY A 6 -26.31 -5.37 -49.20
N HIS A 7 -25.84 -5.57 -50.45
CA HIS A 7 -24.66 -6.39 -50.68
C HIS A 7 -23.45 -5.68 -50.07
N HIS A 8 -22.95 -6.18 -48.94
CA HIS A 8 -21.69 -5.69 -48.36
C HIS A 8 -20.52 -6.06 -49.28
N LYS A 9 -19.70 -5.08 -49.66
CA LYS A 9 -18.57 -5.26 -50.58
C LYS A 9 -17.48 -6.16 -50.00
N HIS A 10 -17.29 -6.09 -48.68
CA HIS A 10 -16.31 -6.84 -47.91
C HIS A 10 -16.97 -7.49 -46.70
N THR A 11 -16.43 -8.61 -46.23
CA THR A 11 -16.81 -9.25 -44.96
C THR A 11 -15.59 -9.97 -44.41
N ASN A 12 -15.20 -9.64 -43.19
CA ASN A 12 -14.07 -10.22 -42.48
C ASN A 12 -14.54 -11.18 -41.36
N ARG A 13 -13.62 -11.68 -40.54
CA ARG A 13 -13.88 -12.72 -39.54
C ARG A 13 -14.74 -12.25 -38.38
N LEU A 14 -14.80 -10.95 -38.11
CA LEU A 14 -15.57 -10.37 -36.99
C LEU A 14 -17.08 -10.60 -37.12
N VAL A 15 -17.58 -11.01 -38.30
CA VAL A 15 -18.99 -11.37 -38.51
C VAL A 15 -19.46 -12.51 -37.59
N ASN A 16 -18.54 -13.32 -37.07
CA ASN A 16 -18.84 -14.43 -36.16
C ASN A 16 -18.76 -14.04 -34.67
N GLU A 17 -18.36 -12.81 -34.37
CA GLU A 17 -18.26 -12.32 -32.99
C GLU A 17 -19.62 -11.93 -32.43
N THR A 18 -19.72 -11.87 -31.10
CA THR A 18 -20.95 -11.41 -30.45
C THR A 18 -20.87 -9.96 -30.01
N SER A 19 -19.67 -9.41 -29.76
CA SER A 19 -19.51 -8.01 -29.36
C SER A 19 -20.13 -7.05 -30.39
N PRO A 20 -21.03 -6.15 -29.97
CA PRO A 20 -21.54 -5.09 -30.84
C PRO A 20 -20.43 -4.25 -31.48
N TYR A 21 -19.35 -3.96 -30.72
CA TYR A 21 -18.22 -3.21 -31.23
C TYR A 21 -17.48 -3.95 -32.35
N LEU A 22 -17.20 -5.24 -32.16
CA LEU A 22 -16.52 -6.04 -33.20
C LEU A 22 -17.40 -6.21 -34.45
N LEU A 23 -18.70 -6.45 -34.25
CA LEU A 23 -19.66 -6.58 -35.34
C LEU A 23 -19.82 -5.30 -36.17
N GLN A 24 -19.67 -4.11 -35.57
CA GLN A 24 -19.65 -2.84 -36.31
C GLN A 24 -18.53 -2.78 -37.36
N HIS A 25 -17.43 -3.53 -37.17
CA HIS A 25 -16.28 -3.56 -38.07
C HIS A 25 -16.27 -4.77 -39.02
N ALA A 26 -17.28 -5.64 -38.98
CA ALA A 26 -17.31 -6.90 -39.73
C ALA A 26 -17.29 -6.73 -41.26
N HIS A 27 -17.69 -5.56 -41.75
CA HIS A 27 -17.80 -5.26 -43.19
C HIS A 27 -16.77 -4.23 -43.69
N ASN A 28 -15.78 -3.89 -42.87
CA ASN A 28 -14.69 -3.00 -43.26
C ASN A 28 -13.77 -3.68 -44.30
N PRO A 29 -13.12 -2.90 -45.19
CA PRO A 29 -12.13 -3.44 -46.13
C PRO A 29 -10.86 -3.99 -45.45
N VAL A 30 -10.61 -3.63 -44.19
CA VAL A 30 -9.54 -4.22 -43.37
C VAL A 30 -9.91 -5.67 -43.01
N ASP A 31 -8.97 -6.60 -43.20
CA ASP A 31 -9.11 -8.01 -42.83
C ASP A 31 -8.90 -8.17 -41.33
N TRP A 32 -9.91 -7.77 -40.56
CA TRP A 32 -9.88 -7.85 -39.10
C TRP A 32 -10.00 -9.29 -38.59
N TYR A 33 -9.17 -9.57 -37.60
CA TYR A 33 -9.27 -10.72 -36.70
C TYR A 33 -9.77 -10.28 -35.33
N ALA A 34 -10.52 -11.15 -34.65
CA ALA A 34 -10.65 -11.06 -33.21
C ALA A 34 -9.33 -11.53 -32.55
N TRP A 35 -9.09 -11.11 -31.31
CA TRP A 35 -7.94 -11.64 -30.57
C TRP A 35 -8.15 -13.12 -30.26
N GLY A 36 -7.22 -13.96 -30.71
CA GLY A 36 -7.27 -15.41 -30.50
C GLY A 36 -6.15 -16.15 -31.23
N GLU A 37 -6.05 -17.45 -30.97
CA GLU A 37 -4.96 -18.32 -31.43
C GLU A 37 -4.74 -18.23 -32.95
N GLU A 38 -5.80 -18.19 -33.77
CA GLU A 38 -5.70 -18.06 -35.23
C GLU A 38 -4.86 -16.85 -35.67
N ALA A 39 -5.11 -15.68 -35.07
CA ALA A 39 -4.40 -14.45 -35.42
C ALA A 39 -2.97 -14.45 -34.89
N LEU A 40 -2.77 -14.94 -33.66
CA LEU A 40 -1.47 -14.95 -32.99
C LEU A 40 -0.51 -15.96 -33.64
N GLU A 41 -0.99 -17.16 -33.97
CA GLU A 41 -0.20 -18.16 -34.69
C GLU A 41 0.15 -17.70 -36.10
N ARG A 42 -0.78 -17.03 -36.79
CA ARG A 42 -0.50 -16.44 -38.11
C ARG A 42 0.62 -15.40 -38.03
N ALA A 43 0.57 -14.50 -37.05
CA ALA A 43 1.62 -13.50 -36.85
C ALA A 43 2.99 -14.15 -36.58
N ARG A 44 3.03 -15.21 -35.77
CA ARG A 44 4.27 -15.97 -35.49
C ARG A 44 4.77 -16.75 -36.70
N HIS A 45 3.89 -17.41 -37.44
CA HIS A 45 4.25 -18.24 -38.58
C HIS A 45 4.73 -17.40 -39.78
N GLU A 46 4.05 -16.28 -40.05
CA GLU A 46 4.42 -15.36 -41.14
C GLU A 46 5.53 -14.38 -40.74
N ASP A 47 5.94 -14.36 -39.47
CA ASP A 47 6.85 -13.39 -38.87
C ASP A 47 6.49 -11.92 -39.19
N LYS A 48 5.21 -11.59 -38.93
CA LYS A 48 4.60 -10.29 -39.21
C LYS A 48 4.20 -9.56 -37.95
N LEU A 49 4.33 -8.23 -37.97
CA LEU A 49 3.83 -7.37 -36.92
C LEU A 49 2.31 -7.47 -36.80
N ILE A 50 1.82 -7.34 -35.57
CA ILE A 50 0.39 -7.23 -35.27
C ILE A 50 0.04 -5.75 -35.17
N LEU A 51 -1.04 -5.34 -35.84
CA LEU A 51 -1.67 -4.04 -35.60
C LEU A 51 -2.91 -4.29 -34.75
N LEU A 52 -2.79 -3.97 -33.46
CA LEU A 52 -3.83 -4.12 -32.46
C LEU A 52 -4.61 -2.82 -32.32
N SER A 53 -5.92 -2.87 -32.54
CA SER A 53 -6.84 -1.75 -32.31
C SER A 53 -7.85 -2.09 -31.21
N ILE A 54 -7.81 -1.33 -30.11
CA ILE A 54 -8.69 -1.53 -28.95
C ILE A 54 -9.67 -0.36 -28.82
N GLY A 55 -10.95 -0.68 -28.57
CA GLY A 55 -12.02 0.30 -28.31
C GLY A 55 -13.27 -0.37 -27.74
N TYR A 56 -14.41 0.31 -27.80
CA TYR A 56 -15.72 -0.19 -27.35
C TYR A 56 -16.84 0.53 -28.12
N SER A 57 -18.06 -0.01 -28.03
CA SER A 57 -19.18 0.33 -28.91
C SER A 57 -19.66 1.78 -28.78
N ALA A 58 -19.66 2.35 -27.58
CA ALA A 58 -20.11 3.72 -27.29
C ALA A 58 -19.04 4.81 -27.54
N CYS A 59 -17.84 4.42 -28.00
CA CYS A 59 -16.72 5.32 -28.19
C CYS A 59 -16.84 6.16 -29.48
N HIS A 60 -17.14 7.46 -29.35
CA HIS A 60 -17.25 8.38 -30.48
C HIS A 60 -15.98 8.41 -31.38
N TRP A 61 -14.79 8.62 -30.79
CA TRP A 61 -13.54 8.69 -31.57
C TRP A 61 -13.19 7.38 -32.26
N CYS A 62 -13.70 6.24 -31.76
CA CYS A 62 -13.53 4.94 -32.40
C CYS A 62 -14.35 4.88 -33.69
N HIS A 63 -15.57 5.42 -33.71
CA HIS A 63 -16.38 5.57 -34.93
C HIS A 63 -15.80 6.59 -35.91
N VAL A 64 -15.22 7.69 -35.41
CA VAL A 64 -14.51 8.65 -36.27
C VAL A 64 -13.34 7.98 -36.99
N MET A 65 -12.51 7.23 -36.26
CA MET A 65 -11.37 6.51 -36.84
C MET A 65 -11.80 5.39 -37.80
N GLU A 66 -12.91 4.73 -37.50
CA GLU A 66 -13.54 3.76 -38.40
C GLU A 66 -13.86 4.40 -39.76
N ARG A 67 -14.65 5.47 -39.74
CA ARG A 67 -15.14 6.14 -40.95
C ARG A 67 -14.02 6.78 -41.76
N GLU A 68 -13.06 7.40 -41.09
CA GLU A 68 -12.00 8.17 -41.76
C GLU A 68 -10.80 7.33 -42.20
N SER A 69 -10.51 6.23 -41.49
CA SER A 69 -9.30 5.43 -41.75
C SER A 69 -9.60 3.96 -42.08
N PHE A 70 -10.38 3.25 -41.26
CA PHE A 70 -10.58 1.81 -41.47
C PHE A 70 -11.55 1.48 -42.62
N ALA A 71 -12.38 2.43 -43.04
CA ALA A 71 -13.23 2.32 -44.22
C ALA A 71 -12.54 2.75 -45.54
N ASP A 72 -11.36 3.39 -45.46
CA ASP A 72 -10.59 3.78 -46.66
C ASP A 72 -9.88 2.57 -47.27
N GLU A 73 -10.23 2.23 -48.51
CA GLU A 73 -9.68 1.08 -49.24
C GLU A 73 -8.15 1.14 -49.40
N GLY A 74 -7.57 2.35 -49.52
CA GLY A 74 -6.14 2.52 -49.71
C GLY A 74 -5.34 2.32 -48.42
N ILE A 75 -5.87 2.79 -47.28
CA ILE A 75 -5.30 2.52 -45.95
C ILE A 75 -5.48 1.04 -45.60
N ALA A 76 -6.66 0.47 -45.86
CA ALA A 76 -6.93 -0.94 -45.58
C ALA A 76 -6.02 -1.89 -46.37
N ALA A 77 -5.75 -1.59 -47.64
CA ALA A 77 -4.79 -2.36 -48.44
C ALA A 77 -3.38 -2.37 -47.81
N LEU A 78 -2.90 -1.20 -47.33
CA LEU A 78 -1.60 -1.10 -46.65
C LEU A 78 -1.58 -1.88 -45.33
N MET A 79 -2.68 -1.84 -44.57
CA MET A 79 -2.81 -2.60 -43.32
C MET A 79 -2.78 -4.11 -43.60
N ASN A 80 -3.58 -4.60 -44.54
CA ASN A 80 -3.72 -6.02 -44.85
C ASN A 80 -2.45 -6.63 -45.45
N GLU A 81 -1.66 -5.84 -46.19
CA GLU A 81 -0.40 -6.29 -46.80
C GLU A 81 0.69 -6.49 -45.73
N ASN A 82 0.80 -5.55 -44.78
CA ASN A 82 1.98 -5.45 -43.91
C ASN A 82 1.77 -6.00 -42.48
N PHE A 83 0.51 -6.12 -42.01
CA PHE A 83 0.20 -6.43 -40.62
C PHE A 83 -0.85 -7.53 -40.49
N VAL A 84 -0.82 -8.25 -39.36
CA VAL A 84 -1.99 -9.01 -38.88
C VAL A 84 -2.86 -8.06 -38.07
N ASN A 85 -4.02 -7.71 -38.61
CA ASN A 85 -4.89 -6.68 -38.03
C ASN A 85 -5.86 -7.32 -37.01
N ILE A 86 -5.72 -6.95 -35.74
CA ILE A 86 -6.54 -7.49 -34.65
C ILE A 86 -7.38 -6.37 -34.03
N LYS A 87 -8.69 -6.62 -33.89
CA LYS A 87 -9.65 -5.72 -33.27
C LYS A 87 -10.11 -6.29 -31.93
N VAL A 88 -10.12 -5.47 -30.88
CA VAL A 88 -10.46 -5.89 -29.51
C VAL A 88 -11.49 -4.96 -28.88
N ASP A 89 -12.53 -5.54 -28.31
CA ASP A 89 -13.45 -4.85 -27.40
C ASP A 89 -12.86 -4.85 -25.97
N ARG A 90 -12.55 -3.67 -25.45
CA ARG A 90 -12.01 -3.52 -24.08
C ARG A 90 -12.99 -4.02 -23.01
N GLU A 91 -14.29 -3.98 -23.28
CA GLU A 91 -15.29 -4.44 -22.34
C GLU A 91 -15.27 -5.96 -22.20
N GLU A 92 -14.86 -6.68 -23.25
CA GLU A 92 -14.66 -8.14 -23.23
C GLU A 92 -13.25 -8.53 -22.80
N ARG A 93 -12.24 -7.70 -23.08
CA ARG A 93 -10.81 -7.96 -22.84
C ARG A 93 -10.11 -6.82 -22.08
N PRO A 94 -10.47 -6.57 -20.80
CA PRO A 94 -9.87 -5.52 -19.99
C PRO A 94 -8.38 -5.75 -19.74
N ASP A 95 -7.93 -7.01 -19.72
CA ASP A 95 -6.53 -7.39 -19.57
C ASP A 95 -5.63 -6.82 -20.68
N LEU A 96 -6.06 -6.96 -21.94
CA LEU A 96 -5.34 -6.41 -23.09
C LEU A 96 -5.37 -4.88 -23.08
N ASP A 97 -6.54 -4.31 -22.78
CA ASP A 97 -6.73 -2.86 -22.69
C ASP A 97 -5.74 -2.24 -21.70
N GLU A 98 -5.67 -2.78 -20.49
CA GLU A 98 -4.85 -2.26 -19.41
C GLU A 98 -3.34 -2.36 -19.69
N ILE A 99 -2.88 -3.54 -20.14
CA ILE A 99 -1.47 -3.79 -20.48
C ILE A 99 -1.01 -2.83 -21.59
N TYR A 100 -1.78 -2.73 -22.67
CA TYR A 100 -1.38 -1.94 -23.82
C TYR A 100 -1.67 -0.44 -23.64
N MET A 101 -2.62 -0.05 -22.78
CA MET A 101 -2.78 1.34 -22.37
C MET A 101 -1.56 1.81 -21.56
N ALA A 102 -1.04 0.98 -20.66
CA ALA A 102 0.18 1.28 -19.91
C ALA A 102 1.38 1.49 -20.85
N ALA A 103 1.53 0.61 -21.84
CA ALA A 103 2.53 0.75 -22.89
C ALA A 103 2.33 2.05 -23.70
N THR A 104 1.09 2.37 -24.07
CA THR A 104 0.75 3.57 -24.83
C THR A 104 1.08 4.85 -24.07
N VAL A 105 0.71 4.94 -22.80
CA VAL A 105 1.02 6.08 -21.92
C VAL A 105 2.53 6.27 -21.79
N ALA A 106 3.27 5.16 -21.62
CA ALA A 106 4.73 5.20 -21.51
C ALA A 106 5.41 5.64 -22.83
N LEU A 107 4.90 5.24 -23.98
CA LEU A 107 5.43 5.62 -25.30
C LEU A 107 5.02 7.05 -25.72
N ASN A 108 3.86 7.54 -25.29
CA ASN A 108 3.28 8.83 -25.71
C ASN A 108 3.41 9.95 -24.68
N ARG A 109 4.51 9.98 -23.93
CA ARG A 109 4.83 11.06 -22.96
C ARG A 109 3.71 11.30 -21.94
N GLY A 110 3.09 10.23 -21.46
CA GLY A 110 2.03 10.29 -20.46
C GLY A 110 0.61 10.41 -21.03
N GLN A 111 0.44 10.42 -22.36
CA GLN A 111 -0.89 10.49 -23.00
C GLN A 111 -1.39 9.10 -23.41
N GLY A 112 -2.67 8.82 -23.13
CA GLY A 112 -3.36 7.61 -23.53
C GLY A 112 -4.83 7.91 -23.85
N GLY A 113 -5.57 6.90 -24.30
CA GLY A 113 -6.99 7.02 -24.61
C GLY A 113 -7.42 6.13 -25.77
N TRP A 114 -8.73 6.10 -26.02
CA TRP A 114 -9.33 5.33 -27.10
C TRP A 114 -9.76 6.24 -28.27
N PRO A 115 -9.72 5.77 -29.53
CA PRO A 115 -9.26 4.45 -29.97
C PRO A 115 -7.77 4.26 -29.73
N MET A 116 -7.38 3.07 -29.30
CA MET A 116 -5.97 2.75 -29.05
C MET A 116 -5.44 1.91 -30.21
N THR A 117 -4.32 2.32 -30.80
CA THR A 117 -3.67 1.65 -31.94
C THR A 117 -2.24 1.31 -31.57
N VAL A 118 -1.93 0.02 -31.48
CA VAL A 118 -0.64 -0.49 -31.01
C VAL A 118 -0.06 -1.45 -32.03
N PHE A 119 1.23 -1.30 -32.31
CA PHE A 119 2.00 -2.19 -33.17
C PHE A 119 2.80 -3.14 -32.28
N LEU A 120 2.60 -4.44 -32.44
CA LEU A 120 3.25 -5.47 -31.62
C LEU A 120 4.16 -6.35 -32.47
N SER A 121 5.23 -6.85 -31.83
CA SER A 121 6.00 -7.97 -32.37
C SER A 121 5.13 -9.25 -32.41
N PRO A 122 5.54 -10.30 -33.16
CA PRO A 122 4.89 -11.62 -33.09
C PRO A 122 4.92 -12.25 -31.68
N ASP A 123 5.82 -11.76 -30.81
CA ASP A 123 5.96 -12.15 -29.41
C ASP A 123 5.06 -11.32 -28.46
N LEU A 124 4.15 -10.49 -29.03
CA LEU A 124 3.17 -9.64 -28.34
C LEU A 124 3.75 -8.40 -27.65
N GLU A 125 5.02 -8.08 -27.88
CA GLU A 125 5.71 -6.96 -27.24
C GLU A 125 5.42 -5.65 -28.00
N PRO A 126 5.10 -4.54 -27.31
CA PRO A 126 4.76 -3.28 -27.95
C PRO A 126 6.00 -2.63 -28.59
N VAL A 127 5.87 -2.32 -29.88
CA VAL A 127 6.89 -1.64 -30.70
C VAL A 127 6.60 -0.14 -30.79
N PHE A 128 5.34 0.20 -31.03
CA PHE A 128 4.88 1.59 -31.17
C PHE A 128 3.40 1.69 -30.81
N ALA A 129 2.95 2.83 -30.31
CA ALA A 129 1.57 3.02 -29.89
C ALA A 129 1.09 4.45 -30.12
N GLY A 130 -0.19 4.60 -30.40
CA GLY A 130 -0.88 5.88 -30.52
C GLY A 130 -2.36 5.75 -30.23
N THR A 131 -3.05 6.89 -30.18
CA THR A 131 -4.50 6.93 -30.05
C THR A 131 -5.14 7.09 -31.42
N TYR A 132 -5.73 8.26 -31.69
CA TYR A 132 -6.28 8.63 -32.98
C TYR A 132 -5.18 9.07 -33.95
N PHE A 133 -5.19 8.51 -35.16
CA PHE A 133 -4.36 8.97 -36.28
C PHE A 133 -5.23 9.49 -37.43
N PRO A 134 -5.04 10.73 -37.90
CA PRO A 134 -5.77 11.23 -39.06
C PRO A 134 -5.34 10.49 -40.34
N PRO A 135 -6.21 10.38 -41.36
CA PRO A 135 -5.89 9.63 -42.58
C PRO A 135 -4.70 10.22 -43.37
N SER A 136 -4.49 11.53 -43.29
CA SER A 136 -3.40 12.26 -43.93
C SER A 136 -2.58 13.07 -42.92
N ASP A 137 -1.33 13.41 -43.27
CA ASP A 137 -0.49 14.29 -42.46
C ASP A 137 -1.17 15.66 -42.26
N GLN A 138 -1.35 16.08 -41.01
CA GLN A 138 -2.02 17.34 -40.66
C GLN A 138 -1.39 17.96 -39.40
N TYR A 139 -1.35 19.28 -39.35
CA TYR A 139 -0.89 20.07 -38.18
C TYR A 139 0.48 19.65 -37.62
N GLY A 140 1.42 19.23 -38.48
CA GLY A 140 2.75 18.78 -38.08
C GLY A 140 2.80 17.39 -37.45
N ARG A 141 1.72 16.60 -37.52
CA ARG A 141 1.65 15.21 -37.08
C ARG A 141 1.56 14.27 -38.30
N PRO A 142 2.28 13.15 -38.32
CA PRO A 142 2.16 12.15 -39.38
C PRO A 142 0.76 11.53 -39.35
N GLY A 143 0.15 11.39 -40.53
CA GLY A 143 -1.09 10.67 -40.72
C GLY A 143 -0.87 9.16 -40.70
N PHE A 144 -1.97 8.43 -40.60
CA PHE A 144 -1.94 6.97 -40.42
C PHE A 144 -1.21 6.26 -41.55
N ARG A 145 -1.39 6.72 -42.80
CA ARG A 145 -0.67 6.18 -43.97
C ARG A 145 0.85 6.30 -43.86
N THR A 146 1.34 7.41 -43.28
CA THR A 146 2.78 7.66 -43.08
C THR A 146 3.33 6.75 -41.98
N VAL A 147 2.60 6.63 -40.87
CA VAL A 147 2.97 5.76 -39.74
C VAL A 147 3.04 4.29 -40.17
N LEU A 148 2.01 3.79 -40.89
CA LEU A 148 1.97 2.40 -41.38
C LEU A 148 3.19 2.06 -42.24
N ARG A 149 3.55 2.94 -43.18
CA ARG A 149 4.69 2.74 -44.08
C ARG A 149 6.02 2.73 -43.35
N GLU A 150 6.21 3.64 -42.40
CA GLU A 150 7.48 3.77 -41.69
C GLU A 150 7.74 2.57 -40.77
N ILE A 151 6.70 2.09 -40.09
CA ILE A 151 6.80 0.89 -39.24
C ILE A 151 7.07 -0.36 -40.10
N ALA A 152 6.34 -0.54 -41.20
CA ALA A 152 6.55 -1.66 -42.12
C ALA A 152 7.97 -1.64 -42.73
N ARG A 153 8.43 -0.47 -43.19
CA ARG A 153 9.79 -0.27 -43.72
C ARG A 153 10.85 -0.67 -42.69
N THR A 154 10.71 -0.17 -41.46
CA THR A 154 11.65 -0.47 -40.37
C THR A 154 11.67 -1.96 -40.02
N TRP A 155 10.52 -2.65 -40.04
CA TRP A 155 10.45 -4.10 -39.81
C TRP A 155 11.13 -4.93 -40.90
N HIS A 156 11.10 -4.47 -42.14
CA HIS A 156 11.76 -5.13 -43.27
C HIS A 156 13.26 -4.87 -43.31
N GLU A 157 13.71 -3.66 -42.94
CA GLU A 157 15.11 -3.27 -43.01
C GLU A 157 15.93 -3.64 -41.76
N ASP A 158 15.34 -3.54 -40.56
CA ASP A 158 16.06 -3.65 -39.27
C ASP A 158 15.25 -4.38 -38.18
N ARG A 159 14.81 -5.60 -38.50
CA ARG A 159 13.92 -6.42 -37.66
C ARG A 159 14.48 -6.70 -36.26
N GLU A 160 15.73 -7.12 -36.18
CA GLU A 160 16.33 -7.59 -34.91
C GLU A 160 16.51 -6.43 -33.93
N THR A 161 16.89 -5.24 -34.40
CA THR A 161 16.97 -4.05 -33.55
C THR A 161 15.60 -3.65 -33.02
N LEU A 162 14.54 -3.75 -33.84
CA LEU A 162 13.18 -3.42 -33.41
C LEU A 162 12.65 -4.40 -32.35
N ARG A 163 12.92 -5.71 -32.54
CA ARG A 163 12.61 -6.74 -31.52
C ARG A 163 13.35 -6.50 -30.22
N GLN A 164 14.65 -6.19 -30.29
CA GLN A 164 15.46 -5.94 -29.10
C GLN A 164 14.93 -4.74 -28.30
N ARG A 165 14.58 -3.64 -28.99
CA ARG A 165 13.96 -2.47 -28.35
C ARG A 165 12.60 -2.79 -27.72
N ALA A 166 11.78 -3.60 -28.37
CA ALA A 166 10.49 -4.02 -27.83
C ALA A 166 10.66 -4.87 -26.56
N ARG A 167 11.63 -5.80 -26.54
CA ARG A 167 11.99 -6.61 -25.37
C ARG A 167 12.47 -5.76 -24.21
N GLU A 168 13.42 -4.87 -24.45
CA GLU A 168 13.96 -3.96 -23.43
C GLU A 168 12.86 -3.07 -22.84
N PHE A 169 11.96 -2.55 -23.69
CA PHE A 169 10.83 -1.76 -23.24
C PHE A 169 9.83 -2.60 -22.41
N ALA A 170 9.53 -3.83 -22.83
CA ALA A 170 8.67 -4.74 -22.09
C ALA A 170 9.25 -5.10 -20.71
N GLU A 171 10.57 -5.33 -20.60
CA GLU A 171 11.26 -5.57 -19.33
C GLU A 171 11.22 -4.34 -18.41
N GLN A 172 11.46 -3.14 -18.96
CA GLN A 172 11.32 -1.90 -18.20
C GLN A 172 9.89 -1.70 -17.69
N LEU A 173 8.88 -2.02 -18.50
CA LEU A 173 7.48 -1.92 -18.10
C LEU A 173 7.14 -2.92 -16.99
N ARG A 174 7.68 -4.15 -17.03
CA ARG A 174 7.58 -5.15 -15.95
C ARG A 174 8.19 -4.64 -14.65
N GLN A 175 9.43 -4.12 -14.70
CA GLN A 175 10.12 -3.62 -13.51
C GLN A 175 9.43 -2.40 -12.89
N ARG A 176 8.84 -1.51 -13.69
CA ARG A 176 8.10 -0.35 -13.17
C ARG A 176 6.78 -0.73 -12.51
N ARG A 177 6.22 -1.88 -12.85
CA ARG A 177 4.95 -2.39 -12.30
C ARG A 177 5.14 -3.38 -11.16
N SER A 178 6.37 -3.76 -10.80
CA SER A 178 6.59 -4.57 -9.61
C SER A 178 6.22 -3.77 -8.36
N LEU A 179 5.48 -4.42 -7.46
CA LEU A 179 5.16 -3.83 -6.18
C LEU A 179 6.44 -3.75 -5.34
N GLY A 180 6.60 -2.63 -4.63
CA GLY A 180 7.62 -2.51 -3.60
C GLY A 180 7.31 -3.42 -2.40
N PRO A 181 8.23 -3.53 -1.43
CA PRO A 181 7.96 -4.30 -0.22
C PRO A 181 6.68 -3.79 0.47
N PRO A 182 5.80 -4.68 0.96
CA PRO A 182 4.56 -4.28 1.61
C PRO A 182 4.78 -3.27 2.74
N LEU A 183 3.93 -2.25 2.81
CA LEU A 183 4.00 -1.19 3.82
C LEU A 183 2.67 -1.12 4.56
N ALA A 184 2.73 -1.00 5.89
CA ALA A 184 1.54 -0.81 6.71
C ALA A 184 0.85 0.51 6.33
N VAL A 185 -0.48 0.45 6.18
CA VAL A 185 -1.35 1.60 5.91
C VAL A 185 -2.25 1.79 7.14
N GLY A 186 -2.44 3.04 7.55
CA GLY A 186 -3.23 3.37 8.72
C GLY A 186 -3.92 4.73 8.64
N GLU A 187 -4.18 5.32 9.81
CA GLU A 187 -4.85 6.62 9.89
C GLU A 187 -4.08 7.75 9.20
N ALA A 188 -2.75 7.67 9.14
CA ALA A 188 -1.91 8.68 8.50
C ALA A 188 -2.26 8.84 7.01
N GLU A 189 -2.40 7.74 6.28
CA GLU A 189 -2.75 7.74 4.87
C GLU A 189 -4.19 8.23 4.62
N LEU A 190 -5.13 7.94 5.55
CA LEU A 190 -6.47 8.52 5.50
C LEU A 190 -6.45 10.05 5.60
N ARG A 191 -5.59 10.61 6.47
CA ARG A 191 -5.41 12.07 6.58
C ARG A 191 -4.72 12.66 5.35
N LEU A 192 -3.71 11.99 4.81
CA LEU A 192 -3.06 12.42 3.57
C LEU A 192 -4.06 12.44 2.39
N ALA A 193 -4.95 11.46 2.31
CA ALA A 193 -6.03 11.44 1.31
C ALA A 193 -6.96 12.63 1.45
N LEU A 194 -7.40 12.94 2.67
CA LEU A 194 -8.27 14.08 2.95
C LEU A 194 -7.64 15.40 2.48
N GLU A 195 -6.37 15.63 2.81
CA GLU A 195 -5.66 16.85 2.39
C GLU A 195 -5.44 16.90 0.88
N ALA A 196 -5.19 15.76 0.23
CA ALA A 196 -5.12 15.67 -1.23
C ALA A 196 -6.45 16.05 -1.90
N TYR A 197 -7.59 15.58 -1.37
CA TYR A 197 -8.92 15.97 -1.87
C TYR A 197 -9.20 17.45 -1.67
N LYS A 198 -8.86 18.02 -0.51
CA LYS A 198 -9.02 19.47 -0.24
C LYS A 198 -8.24 20.33 -1.23
N ARG A 199 -7.01 19.92 -1.58
CA ARG A 199 -6.15 20.66 -2.51
C ARG A 199 -6.69 20.69 -3.95
N ASP A 200 -7.23 19.57 -4.42
CA ASP A 200 -7.66 19.42 -5.81
C ASP A 200 -9.15 19.78 -6.04
N PHE A 201 -9.89 20.08 -4.97
CA PHE A 201 -11.32 20.35 -5.02
C PHE A 201 -11.64 21.66 -5.77
N ASP A 202 -12.69 21.62 -6.59
CA ASP A 202 -13.24 22.79 -7.26
C ASP A 202 -14.40 23.40 -6.43
N PRO A 203 -14.18 24.51 -5.70
CA PRO A 203 -15.22 25.08 -4.84
C PRO A 203 -16.37 25.73 -5.64
N GLU A 204 -16.16 26.08 -6.90
CA GLU A 204 -17.15 26.78 -7.73
C GLU A 204 -18.15 25.79 -8.32
N TYR A 205 -17.66 24.70 -8.92
CA TYR A 205 -18.47 23.73 -9.66
C TYR A 205 -18.49 22.32 -9.04
N GLY A 206 -17.78 22.07 -7.94
CA GLY A 206 -17.64 20.73 -7.38
C GLY A 206 -16.81 19.79 -8.26
N GLY A 207 -16.47 18.62 -7.73
CA GLY A 207 -15.53 17.70 -8.35
C GLY A 207 -14.07 18.03 -8.06
N PHE A 208 -13.17 17.30 -8.72
CA PHE A 208 -11.73 17.40 -8.49
C PHE A 208 -10.99 17.52 -9.81
N GLY A 209 -10.01 18.43 -9.89
CA GLY A 209 -9.23 18.68 -11.10
C GLY A 209 -9.95 19.53 -12.16
N SER A 210 -9.37 19.57 -13.36
CA SER A 210 -9.85 20.35 -14.51
C SER A 210 -10.82 19.57 -15.41
N ALA A 211 -11.29 20.19 -16.48
CA ALA A 211 -12.02 19.51 -17.55
C ALA A 211 -11.08 18.58 -18.37
N PRO A 212 -11.57 17.44 -18.88
CA PRO A 212 -12.90 16.84 -18.65
C PRO A 212 -13.05 16.28 -17.22
N LYS A 213 -14.28 16.26 -16.68
CA LYS A 213 -14.58 15.81 -15.31
C LYS A 213 -15.34 14.48 -15.29
N PHE A 214 -14.78 13.50 -14.57
CA PHE A 214 -15.40 12.20 -14.29
C PHE A 214 -16.04 12.16 -12.90
N PRO A 215 -17.16 11.43 -12.70
CA PRO A 215 -17.80 11.27 -11.40
C PRO A 215 -16.87 10.57 -10.38
N PRO A 216 -16.49 11.23 -9.27
CA PRO A 216 -15.55 10.65 -8.31
C PRO A 216 -16.26 9.77 -7.26
N SER A 217 -17.15 8.86 -7.68
CA SER A 217 -18.11 8.15 -6.81
C SER A 217 -17.47 7.52 -5.56
N VAL A 218 -16.39 6.74 -5.73
CA VAL A 218 -15.68 6.08 -4.63
C VAL A 218 -14.97 7.10 -3.72
N GLY A 219 -14.41 8.17 -4.31
CA GLY A 219 -13.81 9.26 -3.54
C GLY A 219 -14.82 10.00 -2.66
N LEU A 220 -16.05 10.15 -3.14
CA LEU A 220 -17.15 10.73 -2.35
C LEU A 220 -17.55 9.82 -1.18
N GLN A 221 -17.61 8.50 -1.39
CA GLN A 221 -17.86 7.53 -0.31
C GLN A 221 -16.74 7.60 0.75
N LEU A 222 -15.47 7.68 0.33
CA LEU A 222 -14.36 7.88 1.26
C LEU A 222 -14.52 9.18 2.06
N LEU A 223 -14.85 10.31 1.41
CA LEU A 223 -15.03 11.59 2.11
C LEU A 223 -16.15 11.53 3.16
N LEU A 224 -17.24 10.81 2.93
CA LEU A 224 -18.29 10.59 3.94
C LEU A 224 -17.77 9.77 5.13
N ARG A 225 -16.95 8.74 4.89
CA ARG A 225 -16.28 7.96 5.95
C ARG A 225 -15.32 8.83 6.76
N LEU A 226 -14.50 9.64 6.08
CA LEU A 226 -13.55 10.55 6.72
C LEU A 226 -14.27 11.65 7.53
N GLN A 227 -15.41 12.14 7.06
CA GLN A 227 -16.24 13.05 7.85
C GLN A 227 -16.75 12.39 9.13
N ARG A 228 -17.25 11.15 9.05
CA ARG A 228 -17.68 10.38 10.24
C ARG A 228 -16.51 10.14 11.20
N ARG A 229 -15.35 9.72 10.67
CA ARG A 229 -14.18 9.34 11.46
C ARG A 229 -13.49 10.53 12.14
N PHE A 230 -13.30 11.63 11.41
CA PHE A 230 -12.52 12.79 11.88
C PHE A 230 -13.37 14.02 12.25
N GLY A 231 -14.68 13.98 12.02
CA GLY A 231 -15.56 15.13 12.22
C GLY A 231 -15.31 16.29 11.24
N ASP A 232 -14.64 16.05 10.11
CA ASP A 232 -14.26 17.10 9.16
C ASP A 232 -15.47 17.56 8.33
N LEU A 233 -15.93 18.80 8.58
CA LEU A 233 -17.07 19.39 7.88
C LEU A 233 -16.77 19.74 6.42
N GLN A 234 -15.51 19.95 6.05
CA GLN A 234 -15.14 20.22 4.65
C GLN A 234 -15.30 18.98 3.79
N ALA A 235 -15.03 17.78 4.32
CA ALA A 235 -15.26 16.52 3.61
C ALA A 235 -16.73 16.36 3.17
N LEU A 236 -17.68 16.69 4.07
CA LEU A 236 -19.11 16.71 3.74
C LEU A 236 -19.45 17.83 2.76
N ALA A 237 -18.89 19.03 2.92
CA ALA A 237 -19.13 20.15 2.02
C ALA A 237 -18.68 19.85 0.57
N MET A 238 -17.49 19.25 0.41
CA MET A 238 -16.98 18.80 -0.88
C MET A 238 -17.91 17.75 -1.52
N THR A 239 -18.37 16.80 -0.70
CA THR A 239 -19.27 15.73 -1.17
C THR A 239 -20.60 16.30 -1.67
N ARG A 240 -21.27 17.11 -0.85
CA ARG A 240 -22.54 17.75 -1.21
C ARG A 240 -22.42 18.63 -2.44
N LYS A 241 -21.40 19.49 -2.49
CA LYS A 241 -21.19 20.39 -3.63
C LYS A 241 -20.98 19.63 -4.93
N THR A 242 -20.25 18.51 -4.89
CA THR A 242 -20.00 17.67 -6.07
C THR A 242 -21.27 16.96 -6.52
N LEU A 243 -21.98 16.27 -5.61
CA LEU A 243 -23.24 15.60 -5.92
C LEU A 243 -24.30 16.58 -6.45
N ASP A 244 -24.46 17.73 -5.79
CA ASP A 244 -25.40 18.76 -6.21
C ASP A 244 -25.09 19.29 -7.61
N ALA A 245 -23.81 19.54 -7.91
CA ALA A 245 -23.41 20.05 -9.22
C ALA A 245 -23.63 19.01 -10.33
N MET A 246 -23.31 17.74 -10.08
CA MET A 246 -23.56 16.65 -11.03
C MET A 246 -25.06 16.46 -11.31
N ALA A 247 -25.88 16.37 -10.26
CA ALA A 247 -27.33 16.18 -10.41
C ALA A 247 -28.06 17.40 -10.98
N ARG A 248 -27.52 18.62 -10.82
CA ARG A 248 -28.10 19.85 -11.39
C ARG A 248 -27.61 20.15 -12.80
N GLY A 249 -26.43 19.63 -13.17
CA GLY A 249 -25.82 19.79 -14.48
C GLY A 249 -26.52 19.00 -15.58
N GLY A 250 -25.96 19.05 -16.79
CA GLY A 250 -26.46 18.32 -17.96
C GLY A 250 -26.00 16.87 -18.04
N MET A 251 -25.04 16.46 -17.21
CA MET A 251 -24.65 15.05 -17.10
C MET A 251 -25.74 14.15 -16.51
N TYR A 252 -26.65 14.71 -15.72
CA TYR A 252 -27.83 14.01 -15.24
C TYR A 252 -28.97 14.20 -16.24
N ASP A 253 -29.59 13.10 -16.69
CA ASP A 253 -30.73 13.19 -17.60
C ASP A 253 -31.99 13.61 -16.85
N HIS A 254 -32.28 14.92 -16.84
CA HIS A 254 -33.44 15.50 -16.16
C HIS A 254 -34.81 15.00 -16.64
N ILE A 255 -34.90 14.30 -17.77
CA ILE A 255 -36.16 13.81 -18.33
C ILE A 255 -36.30 12.29 -18.12
N GLY A 256 -35.23 11.52 -18.30
CA GLY A 256 -35.23 10.06 -18.20
C GLY A 256 -34.57 9.47 -16.98
N GLY A 257 -33.82 10.25 -16.20
CA GLY A 257 -32.97 9.73 -15.13
C GLY A 257 -31.71 9.03 -15.65
N GLY A 258 -30.83 8.69 -14.70
CA GLY A 258 -29.51 8.16 -14.99
C GLY A 258 -28.49 9.22 -15.41
N PHE A 259 -27.24 8.88 -15.23
CA PHE A 259 -26.09 9.73 -15.50
C PHE A 259 -25.36 9.32 -16.77
N ALA A 260 -24.92 10.32 -17.51
CA ALA A 260 -23.88 10.20 -18.51
C ALA A 260 -22.51 9.96 -17.84
N ARG A 261 -21.58 9.35 -18.57
CA ARG A 261 -20.29 8.91 -18.02
C ARG A 261 -19.43 10.05 -17.48
N TYR A 262 -19.31 11.14 -18.22
CA TYR A 262 -18.48 12.28 -17.80
C TYR A 262 -18.88 13.58 -18.50
N SER A 263 -18.40 14.71 -17.96
CA SER A 263 -18.59 16.04 -18.54
C SER A 263 -17.33 16.50 -19.27
N THR A 264 -17.49 17.02 -20.49
CA THR A 264 -16.40 17.62 -21.26
C THR A 264 -15.95 18.97 -20.69
N ASP A 265 -16.83 19.63 -19.95
CA ASP A 265 -16.60 20.95 -19.38
C ASP A 265 -16.42 20.90 -17.84
N ARG A 266 -15.95 22.02 -17.28
CA ARG A 266 -15.71 22.14 -15.83
C ARG A 266 -17.01 22.24 -15.02
N ARG A 267 -18.16 22.59 -15.64
CA ARG A 267 -19.41 22.94 -14.94
C ARG A 267 -20.40 21.79 -14.82
N TRP A 268 -20.06 20.59 -15.31
CA TRP A 268 -20.98 19.44 -15.40
C TRP A 268 -22.15 19.66 -16.37
N LEU A 269 -22.03 20.61 -17.31
CA LEU A 269 -23.11 20.99 -18.22
C LEU A 269 -23.13 20.14 -19.50
N VAL A 270 -21.96 19.89 -20.10
CA VAL A 270 -21.85 19.26 -21.42
C VAL A 270 -21.34 17.83 -21.26
N PRO A 271 -22.23 16.82 -21.23
CA PRO A 271 -21.82 15.43 -21.13
C PRO A 271 -21.24 14.91 -22.44
N HIS A 272 -20.42 13.86 -22.35
CA HIS A 272 -20.44 12.83 -23.38
C HIS A 272 -21.64 11.92 -23.09
N PHE A 273 -22.64 11.95 -23.96
CA PHE A 273 -24.00 11.45 -23.69
C PHE A 273 -24.12 9.92 -23.48
N GLU A 274 -23.00 9.20 -23.55
CA GLU A 274 -22.91 7.78 -23.21
C GLU A 274 -23.32 7.53 -21.76
N LYS A 275 -24.07 6.45 -21.52
CA LYS A 275 -24.45 6.02 -20.16
C LYS A 275 -23.93 4.61 -19.92
N MET A 276 -23.14 4.45 -18.85
CA MET A 276 -22.55 3.17 -18.47
C MET A 276 -23.25 2.59 -17.24
N LEU A 277 -23.40 1.27 -17.20
CA LEU A 277 -24.02 0.58 -16.06
C LEU A 277 -23.23 0.81 -14.75
N TYR A 278 -21.90 0.72 -14.80
CA TYR A 278 -21.05 0.85 -13.61
C TYR A 278 -21.10 2.26 -13.00
N ASP A 279 -21.11 3.33 -13.81
CA ASP A 279 -21.18 4.70 -13.28
C ASP A 279 -22.48 4.93 -12.52
N ASN A 280 -23.60 4.45 -13.09
CA ASN A 280 -24.91 4.55 -12.48
C ASN A 280 -25.00 3.70 -11.19
N ALA A 281 -24.41 2.50 -11.16
CA ALA A 281 -24.34 1.68 -9.94
C ALA A 281 -23.56 2.38 -8.82
N LEU A 282 -22.37 2.92 -9.14
CA LEU A 282 -21.48 3.57 -8.17
C LEU A 282 -22.06 4.90 -7.65
N LEU A 283 -22.69 5.69 -8.54
CA LEU A 283 -23.35 6.94 -8.15
C LEU A 283 -24.55 6.69 -7.25
N VAL A 284 -25.37 5.66 -7.51
CA VAL A 284 -26.49 5.31 -6.63
C VAL A 284 -26.00 5.09 -5.20
N LYS A 285 -24.94 4.31 -4.99
CA LYS A 285 -24.37 4.10 -3.65
C LYS A 285 -23.96 5.43 -2.99
N ALA A 286 -23.25 6.31 -3.72
CA ALA A 286 -22.84 7.61 -3.19
C ALA A 286 -24.03 8.53 -2.82
N TYR A 287 -25.11 8.55 -3.62
CA TYR A 287 -26.33 9.31 -3.32
C TYR A 287 -27.12 8.72 -2.14
N LEU A 288 -27.17 7.40 -2.00
CA LEU A 288 -27.81 6.73 -0.85
C LEU A 288 -27.05 7.03 0.44
N GLU A 289 -25.73 6.94 0.45
CA GLU A 289 -24.92 7.28 1.63
C GLU A 289 -25.05 8.77 1.99
N ALA A 290 -25.01 9.67 0.99
CA ALA A 290 -25.24 11.10 1.21
C ALA A 290 -26.65 11.38 1.78
N TYR A 291 -27.67 10.63 1.33
CA TYR A 291 -29.02 10.70 1.89
C TYR A 291 -29.05 10.27 3.36
N GLN A 292 -28.39 9.17 3.73
CA GLN A 292 -28.31 8.72 5.12
C GLN A 292 -27.56 9.72 6.02
N VAL A 293 -26.52 10.38 5.51
CA VAL A 293 -25.74 11.38 6.27
C VAL A 293 -26.48 12.70 6.45
N THR A 294 -27.19 13.16 5.41
CA THR A 294 -27.77 14.53 5.39
C THR A 294 -29.27 14.56 5.67
N GLY A 295 -29.98 13.47 5.43
CA GLY A 295 -31.45 13.41 5.43
C GLY A 295 -32.10 14.16 4.25
N ASP A 296 -31.33 14.68 3.29
CA ASP A 296 -31.86 15.53 2.22
C ASP A 296 -32.63 14.69 1.17
N PRO A 297 -33.94 14.90 0.99
CA PRO A 297 -34.74 14.12 0.03
C PRO A 297 -34.32 14.31 -1.42
N PHE A 298 -33.51 15.34 -1.75
CA PHE A 298 -32.93 15.52 -3.06
C PHE A 298 -32.06 14.32 -3.47
N TYR A 299 -31.16 13.86 -2.58
CA TYR A 299 -30.29 12.72 -2.88
C TYR A 299 -31.08 11.41 -3.03
N ARG A 300 -32.13 11.23 -2.20
CA ARG A 300 -33.07 10.11 -2.32
C ARG A 300 -33.74 10.08 -3.70
N ARG A 301 -34.21 11.24 -4.19
CA ARG A 301 -34.86 11.34 -5.51
C ARG A 301 -33.91 10.92 -6.63
N ILE A 302 -32.68 11.42 -6.61
CA ILE A 302 -31.69 11.11 -7.65
C ILE A 302 -31.34 9.62 -7.67
N ALA A 303 -31.17 8.99 -6.49
CA ALA A 303 -30.95 7.55 -6.40
C ALA A 303 -32.13 6.74 -6.96
N VAL A 304 -33.37 7.09 -6.60
CA VAL A 304 -34.60 6.45 -7.11
C VAL A 304 -34.72 6.59 -8.63
N GLU A 305 -34.57 7.80 -9.17
CA GLU A 305 -34.69 8.06 -10.61
C GLU A 305 -33.61 7.33 -11.42
N THR A 306 -32.41 7.15 -10.84
CA THR A 306 -31.31 6.40 -11.46
C THR A 306 -31.57 4.89 -11.45
N LEU A 307 -32.02 4.31 -10.33
CA LEU A 307 -32.42 2.90 -10.26
C LEU A 307 -33.61 2.59 -11.18
N ASP A 308 -34.61 3.47 -11.20
CA ASP A 308 -35.79 3.33 -12.07
C ASP A 308 -35.43 3.49 -13.56
N TYR A 309 -34.37 4.23 -13.91
CA TYR A 309 -33.81 4.25 -15.25
C TYR A 309 -33.23 2.88 -15.63
N VAL A 310 -32.42 2.27 -14.75
CA VAL A 310 -31.79 0.96 -15.01
C VAL A 310 -32.86 -0.13 -15.20
N LEU A 311 -33.86 -0.18 -14.31
CA LEU A 311 -34.97 -1.14 -14.41
C LEU A 311 -35.77 -0.99 -15.71
N ARG A 312 -35.88 0.24 -16.22
CA ARG A 312 -36.72 0.56 -17.38
C ARG A 312 -35.99 0.42 -18.72
N GLU A 313 -34.72 0.78 -18.78
CA GLU A 313 -33.99 0.92 -20.05
C GLU A 313 -32.78 -0.02 -20.18
N MET A 314 -32.21 -0.49 -19.07
CA MET A 314 -30.98 -1.29 -19.06
C MET A 314 -31.22 -2.75 -18.64
N THR A 315 -32.46 -3.16 -18.36
CA THR A 315 -32.77 -4.52 -17.90
C THR A 315 -33.26 -5.38 -19.05
N GLY A 316 -32.60 -6.51 -19.28
CA GLY A 316 -32.99 -7.50 -20.27
C GLY A 316 -34.13 -8.41 -19.80
N PRO A 317 -34.83 -9.10 -20.74
CA PRO A 317 -35.94 -9.97 -20.40
C PRO A 317 -35.54 -11.19 -19.55
N GLU A 318 -34.27 -11.56 -19.55
CA GLU A 318 -33.71 -12.69 -18.80
C GLU A 318 -33.33 -12.32 -17.36
N GLY A 319 -33.35 -11.03 -17.02
CA GLY A 319 -33.04 -10.49 -15.70
C GLY A 319 -31.68 -9.80 -15.59
N GLY A 320 -30.74 -10.06 -16.50
CA GLY A 320 -29.43 -9.39 -16.53
C GLY A 320 -29.51 -7.92 -16.97
N PHE A 321 -28.53 -7.12 -16.55
CA PHE A 321 -28.39 -5.71 -16.93
C PHE A 321 -27.40 -5.53 -18.08
N TYR A 322 -27.80 -4.71 -19.06
CA TYR A 322 -27.03 -4.32 -20.23
C TYR A 322 -25.88 -3.37 -19.86
N SER A 323 -24.83 -3.36 -20.69
CA SER A 323 -23.55 -2.74 -20.35
C SER A 323 -23.56 -1.22 -20.53
N SER A 324 -24.06 -0.73 -21.67
CA SER A 324 -24.04 0.71 -21.98
C SER A 324 -25.05 1.14 -23.05
N SER A 325 -25.28 2.44 -23.15
CA SER A 325 -25.95 3.08 -24.29
C SER A 325 -25.03 4.13 -24.93
N ASP A 326 -24.99 4.15 -26.26
CA ASP A 326 -24.16 5.02 -27.10
C ASP A 326 -24.47 6.51 -26.89
N ALA A 327 -23.50 7.37 -27.20
CA ALA A 327 -23.64 8.82 -27.21
C ALA A 327 -24.31 9.34 -28.50
N ASP A 328 -24.12 8.62 -29.61
CA ASP A 328 -24.56 9.03 -30.95
C ASP A 328 -25.97 8.52 -31.30
N SER A 329 -26.78 9.38 -31.92
CA SER A 329 -28.05 9.00 -32.55
C SER A 329 -28.17 9.68 -33.91
N GLU A 330 -28.49 8.90 -34.95
CA GLU A 330 -28.47 9.36 -36.35
C GLU A 330 -27.09 9.91 -36.80
N GLY A 331 -25.99 9.46 -36.17
CA GLY A 331 -24.63 9.93 -36.47
C GLY A 331 -24.30 11.32 -35.90
N GLU A 332 -25.15 11.86 -35.03
CA GLU A 332 -24.92 13.11 -34.28
C GLU A 332 -24.93 12.82 -32.77
N GLU A 333 -23.88 13.26 -32.06
CA GLU A 333 -23.76 13.11 -30.61
C GLU A 333 -24.89 13.89 -29.89
N GLY A 334 -25.53 13.27 -28.89
CA GLY A 334 -26.46 13.97 -27.99
C GLY A 334 -27.83 14.37 -28.58
N ARG A 335 -28.05 14.19 -29.89
CA ARG A 335 -29.29 14.58 -30.61
C ARG A 335 -30.57 14.06 -29.95
N PHE A 336 -30.52 12.88 -29.36
CA PHE A 336 -31.64 12.28 -28.64
C PHE A 336 -32.04 13.06 -27.38
N PHE A 337 -31.08 13.70 -26.70
CA PHE A 337 -31.24 14.29 -25.37
C PHE A 337 -31.54 15.80 -25.36
N VAL A 338 -31.14 16.53 -26.41
CA VAL A 338 -31.26 17.99 -26.49
C VAL A 338 -32.61 18.48 -27.03
N TRP A 339 -33.00 19.70 -26.65
CA TRP A 339 -34.30 20.28 -26.98
C TRP A 339 -34.22 21.75 -27.41
N THR A 340 -35.21 22.18 -28.20
CA THR A 340 -35.46 23.61 -28.47
C THR A 340 -36.78 24.06 -27.81
N PRO A 341 -36.95 25.36 -27.53
CA PRO A 341 -38.21 25.88 -26.98
C PRO A 341 -39.45 25.47 -27.78
N GLU A 342 -39.36 25.44 -29.11
CA GLU A 342 -40.45 25.08 -30.01
C GLU A 342 -40.81 23.59 -29.91
N GLN A 343 -39.81 22.72 -29.72
CA GLN A 343 -40.05 21.30 -29.50
C GLN A 343 -40.77 21.05 -28.17
N ILE A 344 -40.42 21.80 -27.11
CA ILE A 344 -41.08 21.72 -25.81
C ILE A 344 -42.53 22.24 -25.90
N ALA A 345 -42.74 23.39 -26.55
CA ALA A 345 -44.07 23.99 -26.75
C ALA A 345 -45.03 23.07 -27.51
N ARG A 346 -44.54 22.37 -28.54
CA ARG A 346 -45.34 21.37 -29.29
C ARG A 346 -45.84 20.21 -28.43
N VAL A 347 -45.13 19.85 -27.36
CA VAL A 347 -45.49 18.71 -26.49
C VAL A 347 -46.32 19.15 -25.30
N LEU A 348 -45.97 20.27 -24.67
CA LEU A 348 -46.56 20.71 -23.40
C LEU A 348 -47.65 21.79 -23.55
N GLY A 349 -47.66 22.52 -24.67
CA GLY A 349 -48.39 23.77 -24.82
C GLY A 349 -47.60 24.97 -24.28
N GLU A 350 -47.94 26.18 -24.74
CA GLU A 350 -47.17 27.41 -24.52
C GLU A 350 -46.93 27.74 -23.03
N GLU A 351 -47.97 27.62 -22.20
CA GLU A 351 -47.87 28.03 -20.79
C GLU A 351 -46.97 27.09 -19.96
N GLU A 352 -47.12 25.78 -20.13
CA GLU A 352 -46.29 24.78 -19.46
C GLU A 352 -44.86 24.78 -20.03
N ALA A 353 -44.70 25.01 -21.33
CA ALA A 353 -43.38 25.17 -21.94
C ALA A 353 -42.64 26.39 -21.39
N ARG A 354 -43.32 27.52 -21.16
CA ARG A 354 -42.71 28.70 -20.52
C ARG A 354 -42.13 28.37 -19.15
N ARG A 355 -42.88 27.62 -18.32
CA ARG A 355 -42.46 27.21 -16.97
C ARG A 355 -41.30 26.21 -17.03
N PHE A 356 -41.40 25.22 -17.90
CA PHE A 356 -40.37 24.20 -18.10
C PHE A 356 -39.06 24.82 -18.60
N ASN A 357 -39.13 25.68 -19.62
CA ASN A 357 -37.97 26.34 -20.20
C ASN A 357 -37.27 27.27 -19.19
N ALA A 358 -38.03 27.95 -18.33
CA ALA A 358 -37.46 28.80 -17.29
C ALA A 358 -36.68 28.01 -16.23
N TYR A 359 -37.18 26.84 -15.82
CA TYR A 359 -36.52 26.02 -14.82
C TYR A 359 -35.32 25.24 -15.38
N TYR A 360 -35.46 24.67 -16.58
CA TYR A 360 -34.47 23.79 -17.20
C TYR A 360 -33.45 24.50 -18.13
N ASP A 361 -33.43 25.83 -18.11
CA ASP A 361 -32.50 26.65 -18.92
C ASP A 361 -32.57 26.36 -20.43
N ILE A 362 -33.80 26.23 -20.94
CA ILE A 362 -34.05 26.03 -22.38
C ILE A 362 -34.29 27.38 -23.05
N THR A 363 -33.36 27.78 -23.91
CA THR A 363 -33.34 29.11 -24.54
C THR A 363 -33.31 29.02 -26.06
N VAL A 364 -33.65 30.12 -26.73
CA VAL A 364 -33.63 30.20 -28.21
C VAL A 364 -32.20 30.12 -28.76
N SER A 365 -31.20 30.67 -28.05
CA SER A 365 -29.80 30.55 -28.43
C SER A 365 -29.21 29.15 -28.19
N GLY A 366 -29.89 28.34 -27.37
CA GLY A 366 -29.31 27.12 -26.81
C GLY A 366 -28.24 27.40 -25.76
N ASN A 367 -27.84 26.35 -25.05
CA ASN A 367 -26.66 26.33 -24.18
C ASN A 367 -25.57 25.37 -24.71
N TRP A 368 -25.83 24.66 -25.82
CA TRP A 368 -24.88 23.79 -26.52
C TRP A 368 -25.29 23.62 -28.00
N GLU A 369 -24.42 23.98 -28.94
CA GLU A 369 -24.61 23.82 -30.39
C GLU A 369 -25.97 24.31 -30.94
N GLY A 370 -26.46 25.45 -30.44
CA GLY A 370 -27.74 26.03 -30.86
C GLY A 370 -28.98 25.30 -30.33
N LYS A 371 -28.81 24.30 -29.47
CA LYS A 371 -29.87 23.58 -28.74
C LYS A 371 -29.61 23.68 -27.23
N SER A 372 -30.57 23.25 -26.42
CA SER A 372 -30.42 23.24 -24.96
C SER A 372 -30.33 21.83 -24.41
N ILE A 373 -29.29 21.60 -23.61
CA ILE A 373 -29.18 20.51 -22.64
C ILE A 373 -29.95 20.95 -21.40
N PRO A 374 -31.02 20.24 -20.99
CA PRO A 374 -31.73 20.54 -19.76
C PRO A 374 -30.79 20.55 -18.56
N ASN A 375 -30.78 21.64 -17.79
CA ASN A 375 -30.01 21.76 -16.55
C ASN A 375 -30.75 22.65 -15.54
N THR A 376 -30.37 22.64 -14.27
CA THR A 376 -31.07 23.40 -13.21
C THR A 376 -30.13 24.35 -12.47
N PRO A 377 -29.70 25.45 -13.12
CA PRO A 377 -28.66 26.33 -12.60
C PRO A 377 -29.18 27.24 -11.47
N ARG A 378 -30.52 27.32 -11.33
CA ARG A 378 -31.21 28.15 -10.34
C ARG A 378 -32.08 27.28 -9.43
N PRO A 379 -32.16 27.58 -8.12
CA PRO A 379 -33.05 26.87 -7.21
C PRO A 379 -34.51 26.96 -7.65
N LEU A 380 -35.29 25.90 -7.40
CA LEU A 380 -36.70 25.82 -7.76
C LEU A 380 -37.53 26.96 -7.15
N ALA A 381 -37.27 27.29 -5.88
CA ALA A 381 -37.97 28.38 -5.19
C ALA A 381 -37.79 29.74 -5.88
N PHE A 382 -36.58 30.02 -6.39
CA PHE A 382 -36.29 31.26 -7.10
C PHE A 382 -37.06 31.34 -8.43
N VAL A 383 -37.13 30.24 -9.18
CA VAL A 383 -37.87 30.20 -10.44
C VAL A 383 -39.38 30.27 -10.20
N ALA A 384 -39.87 29.66 -9.12
CA ALA A 384 -41.28 29.72 -8.72
C ALA A 384 -41.72 31.17 -8.41
N GLU A 385 -40.89 31.91 -7.68
CA GLU A 385 -41.11 33.35 -7.41
C GLU A 385 -41.17 34.18 -8.70
N GLN A 386 -40.25 33.96 -9.64
CA GLN A 386 -40.27 34.65 -10.95
C GLN A 386 -41.50 34.33 -11.81
N LEU A 387 -42.11 33.17 -11.59
CA LEU A 387 -43.27 32.70 -12.33
C LEU A 387 -44.60 32.96 -11.61
N ASP A 388 -44.56 33.59 -10.42
CA ASP A 388 -45.70 33.88 -9.55
C ASP A 388 -46.51 32.63 -9.19
N ILE A 389 -45.80 31.56 -8.82
CA ILE A 389 -46.39 30.29 -8.37
C ILE A 389 -45.63 29.74 -7.16
N THR A 390 -46.27 28.88 -6.37
CA THR A 390 -45.60 28.21 -5.24
C THR A 390 -44.60 27.14 -5.72
N PRO A 391 -43.49 26.89 -5.00
CA PRO A 391 -42.54 25.83 -5.31
C PRO A 391 -43.18 24.44 -5.48
N GLU A 392 -44.13 24.09 -4.62
CA GLU A 392 -44.81 22.78 -4.64
C GLU A 392 -45.65 22.60 -5.91
N GLU A 393 -46.35 23.66 -6.32
CA GLU A 393 -47.11 23.68 -7.57
C GLU A 393 -46.19 23.56 -8.79
N LEU A 394 -45.05 24.26 -8.79
CA LEU A 394 -44.08 24.20 -9.88
C LEU A 394 -43.50 22.78 -10.00
N GLU A 395 -43.05 22.16 -8.91
CA GLU A 395 -42.51 20.79 -8.95
C GLU A 395 -43.54 19.79 -9.48
N ARG A 396 -44.80 19.84 -9.01
CA ARG A 396 -45.87 18.95 -9.49
C ARG A 396 -46.11 19.09 -11.00
N ARG A 397 -46.07 20.32 -11.53
CA ARG A 397 -46.22 20.57 -12.97
C ARG A 397 -45.00 20.12 -13.77
N LEU A 398 -43.80 20.36 -13.26
CA LEU A 398 -42.56 19.89 -13.88
C LEU A 398 -42.50 18.37 -13.96
N GLU A 399 -42.97 17.65 -12.92
CA GLU A 399 -43.05 16.19 -12.93
C GLU A 399 -43.99 15.67 -14.05
N ALA A 400 -45.17 16.28 -14.19
CA ALA A 400 -46.09 15.95 -15.27
C ALA A 400 -45.50 16.28 -16.66
N ALA A 401 -44.77 17.40 -16.77
CA ALA A 401 -44.08 17.79 -17.99
C ALA A 401 -42.96 16.81 -18.37
N ARG A 402 -42.12 16.39 -17.42
CA ARG A 402 -41.07 15.37 -17.61
C ARG A 402 -41.65 14.09 -18.20
N ARG A 403 -42.75 13.57 -17.67
CA ARG A 403 -43.43 12.37 -18.19
C ARG A 403 -43.89 12.52 -19.63
N LYS A 404 -44.50 13.65 -19.99
CA LYS A 404 -44.95 13.93 -21.36
C LYS A 404 -43.77 14.07 -22.33
N LEU A 405 -42.73 14.78 -21.92
CA LEU A 405 -41.51 14.95 -22.71
C LEU A 405 -40.76 13.65 -22.89
N TYR A 406 -40.70 12.80 -21.86
CA TYR A 406 -40.13 11.46 -21.96
C TYR A 406 -40.89 10.62 -23.00
N ALA A 407 -42.23 10.59 -22.93
CA ALA A 407 -43.05 9.88 -23.92
C ALA A 407 -42.86 10.42 -25.35
N ALA A 408 -42.65 11.74 -25.52
CA ALA A 408 -42.29 12.32 -26.80
C ALA A 408 -40.87 11.94 -27.25
N ARG A 409 -39.90 11.90 -26.33
CA ARG A 409 -38.50 11.51 -26.59
C ARG A 409 -38.40 10.07 -27.07
N GLN A 410 -39.20 9.15 -26.51
CA GLN A 410 -39.22 7.74 -26.91
C GLN A 410 -39.63 7.50 -28.37
N LYS A 411 -40.20 8.51 -29.07
CA LYS A 411 -40.51 8.44 -30.49
C LYS A 411 -39.34 8.86 -31.40
N ARG A 412 -38.25 9.40 -30.84
CA ARG A 412 -37.01 9.72 -31.56
C ARG A 412 -36.21 8.44 -31.80
N VAL A 413 -35.28 8.48 -32.75
CA VAL A 413 -34.30 7.40 -32.95
C VAL A 413 -33.43 7.29 -31.69
N LYS A 414 -33.41 6.12 -31.06
CA LYS A 414 -32.64 5.88 -29.85
C LYS A 414 -31.15 5.73 -30.18
N PRO A 415 -30.25 6.12 -29.26
CA PRO A 415 -28.85 5.71 -29.34
C PRO A 415 -28.73 4.18 -29.37
N GLY A 416 -27.61 3.69 -29.91
CA GLY A 416 -27.29 2.26 -29.88
C GLY A 416 -27.27 1.73 -28.46
N LEU A 417 -27.85 0.54 -28.24
CA LEU A 417 -27.79 -0.15 -26.96
C LEU A 417 -26.75 -1.27 -27.07
N ASP A 418 -25.77 -1.28 -26.18
CA ASP A 418 -24.90 -2.43 -26.00
C ASP A 418 -25.58 -3.39 -25.00
N ASP A 419 -26.23 -4.40 -25.55
CA ASP A 419 -27.02 -5.39 -24.81
C ASP A 419 -26.17 -6.55 -24.27
N LYS A 420 -24.83 -6.40 -24.21
CA LYS A 420 -23.96 -7.34 -23.50
C LYS A 420 -24.23 -7.29 -21.99
N VAL A 421 -24.31 -8.46 -21.37
CA VAL A 421 -24.31 -8.61 -19.92
C VAL A 421 -22.88 -8.94 -19.47
N ILE A 422 -22.30 -8.09 -18.63
CA ILE A 422 -20.95 -8.27 -18.08
C ILE A 422 -21.05 -8.59 -16.59
N THR A 423 -20.40 -9.69 -16.17
CA THR A 423 -20.45 -10.21 -14.78
C THR A 423 -20.04 -9.15 -13.77
N ALA A 424 -18.88 -8.50 -13.95
CA ALA A 424 -18.40 -7.43 -13.08
C ALA A 424 -19.43 -6.29 -12.88
N TRP A 425 -19.97 -5.75 -13.97
CA TRP A 425 -20.85 -4.58 -13.90
C TRP A 425 -22.23 -4.93 -13.35
N ASN A 426 -22.70 -6.15 -13.60
CA ASN A 426 -23.90 -6.69 -12.96
C ASN A 426 -23.68 -6.86 -11.45
N GLY A 427 -22.52 -7.33 -11.01
CA GLY A 427 -22.15 -7.38 -9.58
C GLY A 427 -22.29 -6.02 -8.89
N LEU A 428 -21.76 -4.95 -9.51
CA LEU A 428 -21.90 -3.58 -9.00
C LEU A 428 -23.38 -3.15 -8.90
N MET A 429 -24.18 -3.41 -9.95
CA MET A 429 -25.58 -3.01 -9.98
C MET A 429 -26.46 -3.84 -9.02
N ILE A 430 -26.19 -5.13 -8.86
CA ILE A 430 -26.82 -6.00 -7.86
C ILE A 430 -26.62 -5.40 -6.46
N GLY A 431 -25.39 -5.02 -6.12
CA GLY A 431 -25.10 -4.37 -4.84
C GLY A 431 -25.79 -3.00 -4.71
N ALA A 432 -25.85 -2.21 -5.78
CA ALA A 432 -26.54 -0.90 -5.76
C ALA A 432 -28.06 -1.04 -5.56
N LEU A 433 -28.70 -2.03 -6.18
CA LEU A 433 -30.12 -2.34 -6.00
C LEU A 433 -30.42 -2.92 -4.62
N ALA A 434 -29.54 -3.78 -4.09
CA ALA A 434 -29.65 -4.31 -2.72
C ALA A 434 -29.58 -3.19 -1.67
N GLU A 435 -28.61 -2.28 -1.80
CA GLU A 435 -28.52 -1.08 -0.94
C GLU A 435 -29.72 -0.14 -1.16
N GLY A 436 -30.19 -0.01 -2.40
CA GLY A 436 -31.41 0.73 -2.74
C GLY A 436 -32.64 0.18 -2.03
N HIS A 437 -32.80 -1.14 -1.98
CA HIS A 437 -33.86 -1.78 -1.21
C HIS A 437 -33.72 -1.47 0.29
N ARG A 438 -32.53 -1.71 0.85
CA ARG A 438 -32.24 -1.51 2.28
C ARG A 438 -32.57 -0.09 2.74
N VAL A 439 -32.11 0.92 2.01
CA VAL A 439 -32.26 2.34 2.38
C VAL A 439 -33.64 2.90 2.03
N LEU A 440 -34.24 2.49 0.90
CA LEU A 440 -35.47 3.10 0.38
C LEU A 440 -36.74 2.31 0.72
N GLY A 441 -36.62 1.04 1.13
CA GLY A 441 -37.72 0.14 1.48
C GLY A 441 -38.56 -0.31 0.29
N ASN A 442 -38.02 -0.31 -0.93
CA ASN A 442 -38.75 -0.65 -2.15
C ASN A 442 -38.43 -2.08 -2.60
N ALA A 443 -39.41 -2.99 -2.51
CA ALA A 443 -39.24 -4.42 -2.83
C ALA A 443 -38.81 -4.69 -4.27
N ARG A 444 -39.20 -3.84 -5.23
CA ARG A 444 -38.84 -4.01 -6.66
C ARG A 444 -37.32 -4.07 -6.89
N TYR A 445 -36.55 -3.36 -6.05
CA TYR A 445 -35.10 -3.31 -6.20
C TYR A 445 -34.47 -4.62 -5.74
N LEU A 446 -34.99 -5.20 -4.67
CA LEU A 446 -34.56 -6.52 -4.20
C LEU A 446 -34.89 -7.60 -5.24
N GLU A 447 -36.12 -7.61 -5.73
CA GLU A 447 -36.57 -8.57 -6.75
C GLU A 447 -35.70 -8.51 -8.03
N ALA A 448 -35.37 -7.31 -8.49
CA ALA A 448 -34.49 -7.14 -9.64
C ALA A 448 -33.06 -7.61 -9.37
N ALA A 449 -32.52 -7.32 -8.18
CA ALA A 449 -31.19 -7.77 -7.77
C ALA A 449 -31.11 -9.31 -7.70
N GLU A 450 -32.13 -9.96 -7.13
CA GLU A 450 -32.22 -11.42 -7.05
C GLU A 450 -32.35 -12.06 -8.43
N CYS A 451 -33.20 -11.53 -9.31
CA CYS A 451 -33.33 -11.99 -10.69
C CYS A 451 -32.00 -11.90 -11.46
N ALA A 452 -31.28 -10.78 -11.32
CA ALA A 452 -29.98 -10.59 -11.97
C ALA A 452 -28.92 -11.53 -11.40
N ALA A 453 -28.85 -11.70 -10.07
CA ALA A 453 -27.92 -12.63 -9.43
C ALA A 453 -28.18 -14.08 -9.84
N ASP A 454 -29.45 -14.52 -9.84
CA ASP A 454 -29.84 -15.85 -10.31
C ASP A 454 -29.54 -16.05 -11.80
N PHE A 455 -29.70 -15.01 -12.63
CA PHE A 455 -29.33 -15.05 -14.04
C PHE A 455 -27.82 -15.22 -14.23
N VAL A 456 -27.01 -14.40 -13.57
CA VAL A 456 -25.54 -14.44 -13.66
C VAL A 456 -25.01 -15.78 -13.16
N LEU A 457 -25.39 -16.22 -11.98
CA LEU A 457 -24.90 -17.48 -11.42
C LEU A 457 -25.35 -18.71 -12.22
N ARG A 458 -26.51 -18.67 -12.87
CA ARG A 458 -26.98 -19.78 -13.71
C ARG A 458 -26.31 -19.81 -15.09
N THR A 459 -26.07 -18.65 -15.70
CA THR A 459 -25.72 -18.54 -17.13
C THR A 459 -24.24 -18.29 -17.35
N LEU A 460 -23.60 -17.57 -16.42
CA LEU A 460 -22.20 -17.15 -16.48
C LEU A 460 -21.31 -17.95 -15.51
N SER A 461 -21.83 -18.98 -14.84
CA SER A 461 -20.99 -19.95 -14.11
C SER A 461 -20.60 -21.12 -15.01
N ARG A 462 -19.37 -21.58 -14.87
CA ARG A 462 -18.82 -22.78 -15.52
C ARG A 462 -19.08 -24.01 -14.66
N GLU A 463 -19.06 -25.19 -15.28
CA GLU A 463 -19.25 -26.47 -14.59
C GLU A 463 -18.18 -26.76 -13.53
N ASP A 464 -16.97 -26.21 -13.68
CA ASP A 464 -15.85 -26.34 -12.75
C ASP A 464 -15.87 -25.29 -11.60
N GLY A 465 -16.95 -24.49 -11.53
CA GLY A 465 -17.12 -23.42 -10.54
C GLY A 465 -16.47 -22.10 -10.91
N GLY A 466 -15.79 -21.98 -12.05
CA GLY A 466 -15.30 -20.69 -12.55
C GLY A 466 -16.42 -19.79 -13.08
N LEU A 467 -16.11 -18.52 -13.35
CA LEU A 467 -17.03 -17.57 -13.98
C LEU A 467 -16.62 -17.30 -15.43
N LEU A 468 -17.63 -16.95 -16.23
CA LEU A 468 -17.51 -16.33 -17.55
C LEU A 468 -17.77 -14.84 -17.44
N ARG A 469 -17.19 -14.06 -18.35
CA ARG A 469 -17.28 -12.60 -18.30
C ARG A 469 -18.54 -12.05 -18.94
N THR A 470 -18.85 -12.51 -20.16
CA THR A 470 -19.81 -11.84 -21.05
C THR A 470 -20.86 -12.81 -21.54
N TYR A 471 -22.09 -12.30 -21.64
CA TYR A 471 -23.22 -12.98 -22.25
C TYR A 471 -23.93 -12.06 -23.24
N ARG A 472 -24.19 -12.58 -24.44
CA ARG A 472 -25.04 -11.90 -25.42
C ARG A 472 -25.65 -12.90 -26.40
N ALA A 473 -26.90 -12.67 -26.80
CA ALA A 473 -27.59 -13.43 -27.83
C ALA A 473 -27.56 -14.96 -27.62
N GLY A 474 -27.74 -15.41 -26.37
CA GLY A 474 -27.75 -16.84 -26.03
C GLY A 474 -26.38 -17.49 -25.86
N LYS A 475 -25.27 -16.73 -26.00
CA LYS A 475 -23.90 -17.23 -25.87
C LYS A 475 -23.19 -16.55 -24.70
N ALA A 476 -22.72 -17.37 -23.75
CA ALA A 476 -21.78 -16.96 -22.72
C ALA A 476 -20.36 -17.38 -23.15
N HIS A 477 -19.38 -16.48 -23.03
CA HIS A 477 -17.99 -16.74 -23.43
C HIS A 477 -17.00 -15.88 -22.64
N LEU A 478 -15.70 -16.20 -22.83
CA LEU A 478 -14.53 -15.64 -22.15
C LEU A 478 -14.46 -15.96 -20.66
N ASN A 479 -13.26 -16.35 -20.23
CA ASN A 479 -12.98 -16.53 -18.81
C ASN A 479 -13.12 -15.19 -18.08
N ALA A 480 -13.66 -15.24 -16.86
CA ALA A 480 -13.78 -14.08 -15.98
C ALA A 480 -12.42 -13.59 -15.47
N TYR A 481 -12.34 -12.28 -15.23
CA TYR A 481 -11.18 -11.61 -14.64
C TYR A 481 -11.40 -11.34 -13.15
N LEU A 482 -10.37 -10.87 -12.46
CA LEU A 482 -10.47 -10.53 -11.03
C LEU A 482 -11.65 -9.60 -10.72
N GLU A 483 -11.94 -8.62 -11.59
CA GLU A 483 -13.06 -7.70 -11.40
C GLU A 483 -14.44 -8.37 -11.40
N ASP A 484 -14.60 -9.45 -12.18
CA ASP A 484 -15.85 -10.20 -12.26
C ASP A 484 -16.11 -10.94 -10.94
N TYR A 485 -15.08 -11.58 -10.36
CA TYR A 485 -15.18 -12.21 -9.05
C TYR A 485 -15.33 -11.19 -7.92
N ALA A 486 -14.54 -10.12 -7.94
CA ALA A 486 -14.51 -9.11 -6.89
C ALA A 486 -15.87 -8.40 -6.76
N TYR A 487 -16.40 -7.87 -7.86
CA TYR A 487 -17.62 -7.07 -7.83
C TYR A 487 -18.87 -7.94 -7.64
N LEU A 488 -18.90 -9.16 -8.20
CA LEU A 488 -20.00 -10.08 -7.95
C LEU A 488 -20.01 -10.53 -6.49
N SER A 489 -18.87 -10.88 -5.90
CA SER A 489 -18.79 -11.29 -4.50
C SER A 489 -19.23 -10.17 -3.55
N ASP A 490 -18.75 -8.94 -3.73
CA ASP A 490 -19.17 -7.79 -2.92
C ASP A 490 -20.67 -7.48 -3.09
N GLY A 491 -21.19 -7.58 -4.31
CA GLY A 491 -22.62 -7.42 -4.60
C GLY A 491 -23.51 -8.52 -4.01
N LEU A 492 -23.02 -9.76 -3.96
CA LEU A 492 -23.72 -10.88 -3.32
C LEU A 492 -23.73 -10.75 -1.78
N ILE A 493 -22.68 -10.19 -1.18
CA ILE A 493 -22.69 -9.85 0.26
C ILE A 493 -23.71 -8.74 0.54
N ASP A 494 -23.77 -7.69 -0.30
CA ASP A 494 -24.82 -6.66 -0.19
C ASP A 494 -26.23 -7.27 -0.34
N LEU A 495 -26.40 -8.20 -1.27
CA LEU A 495 -27.67 -8.89 -1.50
C LEU A 495 -28.06 -9.81 -0.33
N TYR A 496 -27.09 -10.51 0.27
CA TYR A 496 -27.30 -11.26 1.51
C TYR A 496 -27.76 -10.32 2.63
N GLU A 497 -27.03 -9.23 2.86
CA GLU A 497 -27.36 -8.25 3.88
C GLU A 497 -28.75 -7.65 3.68
N ALA A 498 -29.19 -7.43 2.43
CA ALA A 498 -30.51 -6.89 2.13
C ALA A 498 -31.66 -7.93 2.20
N SER A 499 -31.41 -9.18 1.79
CA SER A 499 -32.45 -10.23 1.69
C SER A 499 -32.54 -11.17 2.90
N GLY A 500 -31.47 -11.30 3.67
CA GLY A 500 -31.30 -12.33 4.70
C GLY A 500 -31.09 -13.75 4.15
N LYS A 501 -31.04 -13.97 2.83
CA LYS A 501 -30.95 -15.32 2.24
C LYS A 501 -29.51 -15.83 2.22
N LEU A 502 -29.17 -16.77 3.11
CA LEU A 502 -27.80 -17.29 3.29
C LEU A 502 -27.13 -17.81 2.00
N ARG A 503 -27.91 -18.29 1.01
CA ARG A 503 -27.39 -18.77 -0.28
C ARG A 503 -26.44 -17.76 -0.96
N TRP A 504 -26.72 -16.47 -0.84
CA TRP A 504 -25.93 -15.42 -1.49
C TRP A 504 -24.56 -15.26 -0.83
N LEU A 505 -24.51 -15.35 0.50
CA LEU A 505 -23.27 -15.29 1.25
C LEU A 505 -22.37 -16.51 0.96
N ARG A 506 -22.98 -17.70 0.82
CA ARG A 506 -22.26 -18.94 0.46
C ARG A 506 -21.69 -18.91 -0.96
N GLU A 507 -22.42 -18.33 -1.92
CA GLU A 507 -21.88 -18.11 -3.26
C GLU A 507 -20.75 -17.07 -3.25
N ALA A 508 -20.86 -16.00 -2.45
CA ALA A 508 -19.76 -15.05 -2.27
C ALA A 508 -18.52 -15.72 -1.65
N GLU A 509 -18.68 -16.57 -0.63
CA GLU A 509 -17.62 -17.38 -0.03
C GLU A 509 -16.92 -18.23 -1.08
N ARG A 510 -17.69 -19.01 -1.86
CA ARG A 510 -17.17 -19.88 -2.91
C ARG A 510 -16.36 -19.11 -3.97
N LEU A 511 -16.84 -17.94 -4.38
CA LEU A 511 -16.16 -17.09 -5.36
C LEU A 511 -14.87 -16.46 -4.79
N LEU A 512 -14.87 -16.05 -3.51
CA LEU A 512 -13.68 -15.51 -2.85
C LEU A 512 -12.61 -16.58 -2.60
N GLU A 513 -13.00 -17.80 -2.22
CA GLU A 513 -12.08 -18.93 -2.11
C GLU A 513 -11.44 -19.25 -3.46
N ARG A 514 -12.22 -19.22 -4.54
CA ARG A 514 -11.69 -19.36 -5.90
C ARG A 514 -10.74 -18.21 -6.26
N THR A 515 -11.06 -16.99 -5.85
CA THR A 515 -10.21 -15.80 -6.06
C THR A 515 -8.85 -15.96 -5.39
N LEU A 516 -8.83 -16.44 -4.13
CA LEU A 516 -7.61 -16.75 -3.38
C LEU A 516 -6.78 -17.85 -4.06
N ALA A 517 -7.41 -18.86 -4.66
CA ALA A 517 -6.70 -19.93 -5.36
C ALA A 517 -6.06 -19.46 -6.69
N ASP A 518 -6.83 -18.74 -7.50
CA ASP A 518 -6.49 -18.51 -8.90
C ASP A 518 -5.77 -17.18 -9.17
N PHE A 519 -5.94 -16.17 -8.31
CA PHE A 519 -5.49 -14.80 -8.59
C PHE A 519 -4.46 -14.28 -7.58
N ILE A 520 -4.31 -14.88 -6.40
CA ILE A 520 -3.36 -14.37 -5.39
C ILE A 520 -1.91 -14.49 -5.87
N ASP A 521 -1.13 -13.45 -5.58
CA ASP A 521 0.31 -13.46 -5.60
C ASP A 521 0.83 -13.77 -4.19
N GLU A 522 1.34 -14.99 -4.00
CA GLU A 522 1.82 -15.47 -2.69
C GLU A 522 3.04 -14.68 -2.18
N GLU A 523 3.78 -14.00 -3.05
CA GLU A 523 4.97 -13.24 -2.65
C GLU A 523 4.60 -11.87 -2.07
N THR A 524 3.64 -11.18 -2.68
CA THR A 524 3.26 -9.80 -2.29
C THR A 524 1.97 -9.73 -1.49
N GLY A 525 1.08 -10.71 -1.62
CA GLY A 525 -0.28 -10.70 -1.08
C GLY A 525 -1.31 -9.92 -1.90
N ALA A 526 -0.92 -9.33 -3.04
CA ALA A 526 -1.83 -8.71 -3.99
C ALA A 526 -2.49 -9.76 -4.91
N PHE A 527 -3.44 -9.33 -5.75
CA PHE A 527 -4.12 -10.17 -6.72
C PHE A 527 -3.80 -9.75 -8.15
N PHE A 528 -3.46 -10.72 -8.99
CA PHE A 528 -3.36 -10.53 -10.44
C PHE A 528 -4.75 -10.32 -11.05
N ASN A 529 -4.83 -9.57 -12.15
CA ASN A 529 -6.09 -9.35 -12.87
C ASN A 529 -6.56 -10.59 -13.65
N THR A 530 -5.65 -11.51 -13.99
CA THR A 530 -5.91 -12.76 -14.72
C THR A 530 -5.63 -14.00 -13.87
N ALA A 531 -6.43 -15.04 -14.04
CA ALA A 531 -6.26 -16.34 -13.37
C ALA A 531 -4.97 -17.06 -13.84
N ARG A 532 -4.48 -18.02 -13.05
CA ARG A 532 -3.28 -18.82 -13.39
C ARG A 532 -3.41 -19.63 -14.69
N ASP A 533 -4.63 -20.03 -15.06
CA ASP A 533 -4.95 -20.80 -16.27
C ASP A 533 -5.39 -19.92 -17.45
N HIS A 534 -5.33 -18.60 -17.31
CA HIS A 534 -5.61 -17.66 -18.39
C HIS A 534 -4.50 -17.69 -19.44
N GLU A 535 -4.79 -17.19 -20.64
CA GLU A 535 -3.78 -17.11 -21.71
C GLU A 535 -2.54 -16.29 -21.29
N SER A 536 -1.36 -16.77 -21.69
CA SER A 536 -0.08 -16.15 -21.34
C SER A 536 0.17 -14.88 -22.14
N LEU A 537 0.01 -13.72 -21.49
CA LEU A 537 0.45 -12.42 -22.00
C LEU A 537 1.87 -12.08 -21.52
N PHE A 538 2.50 -11.09 -22.13
CA PHE A 538 3.87 -10.71 -21.75
C PHE A 538 3.97 -10.09 -20.34
N ILE A 539 2.86 -9.64 -19.73
CA ILE A 539 2.79 -9.16 -18.34
C ILE A 539 1.47 -9.62 -17.71
N ARG A 540 1.50 -10.04 -16.45
CA ARG A 540 0.31 -10.15 -15.60
C ARG A 540 0.27 -8.96 -14.65
N CYS A 541 -0.83 -8.21 -14.68
CA CYS A 541 -0.94 -6.94 -13.97
C CYS A 541 -1.64 -7.10 -12.62
N GLN A 542 -1.30 -6.21 -11.69
CA GLN A 542 -1.89 -6.10 -10.35
C GLN A 542 -2.34 -4.65 -10.16
N ASP A 543 -3.62 -4.37 -10.43
CA ASP A 543 -4.13 -3.00 -10.34
C ASP A 543 -4.57 -2.63 -8.94
N GLY A 544 -3.82 -1.72 -8.32
CA GLY A 544 -4.18 -1.14 -7.02
C GLY A 544 -4.96 0.18 -7.09
N THR A 545 -4.86 0.92 -8.20
CA THR A 545 -5.46 2.26 -8.33
C THR A 545 -6.91 2.21 -8.79
N ASP A 546 -7.75 3.09 -8.24
CA ASP A 546 -9.12 3.31 -8.71
C ASP A 546 -9.11 4.07 -10.05
N GLY A 547 -9.89 3.58 -11.01
CA GLY A 547 -10.20 4.24 -12.27
C GLY A 547 -11.65 4.75 -12.29
N PRO A 548 -12.33 4.68 -13.45
CA PRO A 548 -13.78 4.85 -13.52
C PRO A 548 -14.55 3.82 -12.67
N THR A 549 -13.96 2.63 -12.51
CA THR A 549 -14.39 1.59 -11.56
C THR A 549 -13.38 1.47 -10.41
N PRO A 550 -13.83 1.03 -9.21
CA PRO A 550 -12.91 0.80 -8.09
C PRO A 550 -11.89 -0.28 -8.44
N SER A 551 -10.71 -0.27 -7.80
CA SER A 551 -9.70 -1.32 -7.99
C SER A 551 -10.28 -2.72 -7.64
N PRO A 552 -10.14 -3.72 -8.53
CA PRO A 552 -10.54 -5.11 -8.22
C PRO A 552 -9.81 -5.69 -7.01
N ASN A 553 -8.54 -5.31 -6.81
CA ASN A 553 -7.77 -5.67 -5.60
C ASN A 553 -8.45 -5.10 -4.34
N ALA A 554 -8.81 -3.82 -4.37
CA ALA A 554 -9.45 -3.15 -3.25
C ALA A 554 -10.86 -3.69 -2.96
N VAL A 555 -11.65 -4.02 -3.99
CA VAL A 555 -12.97 -4.63 -3.80
C VAL A 555 -12.85 -6.07 -3.28
N THR A 556 -11.88 -6.85 -3.76
CA THR A 556 -11.59 -8.18 -3.22
C THR A 556 -11.22 -8.11 -1.74
N ALA A 557 -10.33 -7.18 -1.35
CA ALA A 557 -10.00 -6.94 0.05
C ALA A 557 -11.22 -6.51 0.88
N SER A 558 -12.10 -5.67 0.33
CA SER A 558 -13.37 -5.28 0.96
C SER A 558 -14.27 -6.49 1.21
N ALA A 559 -14.47 -7.35 0.21
CA ALA A 559 -15.32 -8.51 0.31
C ALA A 559 -14.76 -9.55 1.29
N LEU A 560 -13.44 -9.80 1.25
CA LEU A 560 -12.73 -10.66 2.21
C LEU A 560 -12.86 -10.15 3.65
N ALA A 561 -12.68 -8.83 3.88
CA ALA A 561 -12.82 -8.24 5.21
C ALA A 561 -14.25 -8.37 5.76
N ARG A 562 -15.26 -8.17 4.92
CA ARG A 562 -16.67 -8.29 5.31
C ARG A 562 -17.07 -9.74 5.59
N ILE A 563 -16.73 -10.66 4.70
CA ILE A 563 -17.11 -12.06 4.84
C ILE A 563 -16.40 -12.73 6.03
N ALA A 564 -15.17 -12.31 6.33
CA ALA A 564 -14.42 -12.76 7.50
C ALA A 564 -15.19 -12.56 8.81
N HIS A 565 -15.98 -11.48 8.93
CA HIS A 565 -16.80 -11.23 10.11
C HIS A 565 -18.11 -12.00 10.11
N HIS A 566 -18.72 -12.21 8.95
CA HIS A 566 -19.92 -13.07 8.86
C HIS A 566 -19.61 -14.52 9.25
N LEU A 567 -18.43 -15.01 8.89
CA LEU A 567 -18.04 -16.43 9.04
C LEU A 567 -17.05 -16.70 10.18
N ASP A 568 -16.59 -15.68 10.90
CA ASP A 568 -15.52 -15.76 11.90
C ASP A 568 -14.25 -16.46 11.36
N ARG A 569 -13.73 -15.94 10.23
CA ARG A 569 -12.56 -16.49 9.50
C ARG A 569 -11.39 -15.50 9.53
N PRO A 570 -10.46 -15.60 10.51
CA PRO A 570 -9.32 -14.70 10.63
C PRO A 570 -8.37 -14.71 9.42
N ASP A 571 -8.25 -15.85 8.74
CA ASP A 571 -7.42 -16.00 7.54
C ASP A 571 -7.91 -15.12 6.37
N LEU A 572 -9.22 -14.98 6.19
CA LEU A 572 -9.79 -14.08 5.17
C LEU A 572 -9.56 -12.61 5.54
N ARG A 573 -9.63 -12.27 6.83
CA ARG A 573 -9.27 -10.94 7.33
C ARG A 573 -7.79 -10.63 7.11
N HIS A 574 -6.91 -11.61 7.30
CA HIS A 574 -5.48 -11.47 7.03
C HIS A 574 -5.21 -11.26 5.54
N ALA A 575 -5.86 -12.04 4.66
CA ALA A 575 -5.75 -11.87 3.22
C ALA A 575 -6.18 -10.45 2.77
N ALA A 576 -7.28 -9.93 3.33
CA ALA A 576 -7.71 -8.56 3.07
C ALA A 576 -6.66 -7.52 3.47
N ALA A 577 -6.08 -7.65 4.67
CA ALA A 577 -5.05 -6.74 5.15
C ALA A 577 -3.73 -6.84 4.36
N HIS A 578 -3.32 -8.04 3.93
CA HIS A 578 -2.15 -8.23 3.05
C HIS A 578 -2.33 -7.56 1.69
N ALA A 579 -3.50 -7.71 1.06
CA ALA A 579 -3.79 -7.06 -0.22
C ALA A 579 -3.68 -5.53 -0.14
N ILE A 580 -4.10 -4.92 0.98
CA ILE A 580 -3.91 -3.48 1.21
C ILE A 580 -2.44 -3.12 1.44
N LYS A 581 -1.72 -3.89 2.27
CA LYS A 581 -0.30 -3.66 2.55
C LYS A 581 0.56 -3.75 1.28
N ALA A 582 0.23 -4.63 0.34
CA ALA A 582 0.94 -4.81 -0.92
C ALA A 582 1.02 -3.51 -1.75
N HIS A 583 -0.04 -2.69 -1.71
CA HIS A 583 -0.08 -1.38 -2.36
C HIS A 583 0.32 -0.21 -1.44
N GLY A 584 0.73 -0.48 -0.19
CA GLY A 584 1.05 0.53 0.82
C GLY A 584 2.04 1.62 0.37
N PRO A 585 3.18 1.28 -0.27
CA PRO A 585 4.12 2.31 -0.76
C PRO A 585 3.48 3.28 -1.76
N THR A 586 2.61 2.77 -2.64
CA THR A 586 1.90 3.59 -3.64
C THR A 586 0.74 4.37 -3.04
N ILE A 587 0.04 3.83 -2.04
CA ILE A 587 -1.01 4.51 -1.29
C ILE A 587 -0.42 5.73 -0.56
N ALA A 588 0.73 5.57 0.10
CA ALA A 588 1.39 6.67 0.81
C ALA A 588 1.81 7.81 -0.15
N ARG A 589 2.18 7.48 -1.40
CA ARG A 589 2.61 8.45 -2.42
C ARG A 589 1.44 9.13 -3.13
N TYR A 590 0.36 8.40 -3.41
CA TYR A 590 -0.77 8.86 -4.23
C TYR A 590 -2.13 8.51 -3.62
N PRO A 591 -2.43 8.91 -2.37
CA PRO A 591 -3.57 8.38 -1.61
C PRO A 591 -4.93 8.63 -2.25
N ARG A 592 -5.10 9.73 -3.01
CA ARG A 592 -6.35 10.07 -3.73
C ARG A 592 -6.75 9.01 -4.76
N SER A 593 -5.78 8.31 -5.35
CA SER A 593 -6.01 7.30 -6.38
C SER A 593 -6.36 5.92 -5.80
N PHE A 594 -6.47 5.79 -4.48
CA PHE A 594 -6.72 4.54 -3.75
C PHE A 594 -7.90 4.67 -2.79
N ALA A 595 -8.94 5.41 -3.21
CA ALA A 595 -10.10 5.71 -2.38
C ALA A 595 -10.82 4.44 -1.88
N LYS A 596 -10.99 3.41 -2.70
CA LYS A 596 -11.60 2.14 -2.28
C LYS A 596 -10.71 1.41 -1.27
N SER A 597 -9.39 1.34 -1.51
CA SER A 597 -8.44 0.74 -0.57
C SER A 597 -8.49 1.44 0.79
N LEU A 598 -8.58 2.77 0.79
CA LEU A 598 -8.71 3.55 2.01
C LEU A 598 -10.07 3.39 2.71
N CYS A 599 -11.15 3.10 1.97
CA CYS A 599 -12.41 2.67 2.60
C CYS A 599 -12.24 1.33 3.32
N VAL A 600 -11.48 0.39 2.75
CA VAL A 600 -11.14 -0.88 3.41
C VAL A 600 -10.24 -0.65 4.61
N VAL A 601 -9.29 0.30 4.53
CA VAL A 601 -8.46 0.70 5.68
C VAL A 601 -9.33 1.21 6.82
N ASP A 602 -10.26 2.13 6.53
CA ASP A 602 -11.21 2.62 7.54
C ASP A 602 -12.00 1.48 8.20
N PHE A 603 -12.48 0.52 7.41
CA PHE A 603 -13.15 -0.68 7.90
C PHE A 603 -12.25 -1.57 8.76
N LEU A 604 -11.00 -1.81 8.38
CA LEU A 604 -10.07 -2.68 9.12
C LEU A 604 -9.55 -2.04 10.42
N LEU A 605 -9.51 -0.71 10.48
CA LEU A 605 -9.09 0.06 11.66
C LEU A 605 -10.20 0.26 12.70
N GLU A 606 -11.48 0.15 12.30
CA GLU A 606 -12.62 0.30 13.20
C GLU A 606 -13.29 -1.06 13.43
N THR A 607 -13.53 -1.45 14.67
CA THR A 607 -14.38 -2.63 14.94
C THR A 607 -15.78 -2.37 14.38
N PRO A 608 -16.25 -3.17 13.41
CA PRO A 608 -17.53 -2.90 12.77
C PRO A 608 -18.69 -3.10 13.73
N VAL A 609 -19.79 -2.39 13.45
CA VAL A 609 -21.04 -2.58 14.19
C VAL A 609 -21.74 -3.81 13.63
N GLU A 610 -21.86 -4.86 14.44
CA GLU A 610 -22.54 -6.09 14.08
C GLU A 610 -24.02 -6.00 14.48
N LEU A 611 -24.91 -6.27 13.54
CA LEU A 611 -26.35 -6.13 13.67
C LEU A 611 -27.00 -7.49 13.41
N ALA A 612 -27.49 -8.14 14.45
CA ALA A 612 -28.25 -9.38 14.31
C ALA A 612 -29.73 -9.12 14.50
N PHE A 613 -30.48 -9.27 13.42
CA PHE A 613 -31.93 -9.20 13.43
C PHE A 613 -32.51 -10.61 13.61
N VAL A 614 -33.44 -10.77 14.56
CA VAL A 614 -34.15 -12.02 14.79
C VAL A 614 -35.64 -11.76 14.60
N GLY A 615 -36.25 -12.40 13.61
CA GLY A 615 -37.65 -12.15 13.26
C GLY A 615 -38.04 -12.88 11.99
N ARG A 616 -39.34 -13.02 11.76
CA ARG A 616 -39.82 -13.62 10.50
C ARG A 616 -39.74 -12.57 9.38
N PRO A 617 -39.09 -12.88 8.24
CA PRO A 617 -39.03 -11.97 7.10
C PRO A 617 -40.43 -11.50 6.64
N GLY A 618 -40.57 -10.20 6.37
CA GLY A 618 -41.82 -9.58 5.92
C GLY A 618 -42.87 -9.34 7.01
N CYS A 619 -42.50 -9.45 8.29
CA CYS A 619 -43.34 -9.00 9.40
C CYS A 619 -43.08 -7.53 9.74
N ASP A 620 -44.14 -6.79 10.08
CA ASP A 620 -44.09 -5.34 10.31
C ASP A 620 -43.11 -4.92 11.42
N ASP A 621 -42.92 -5.76 12.44
CA ASP A 621 -42.03 -5.53 13.57
C ASP A 621 -40.56 -5.59 13.17
N LEU A 622 -40.15 -6.62 12.44
CA LEU A 622 -38.79 -6.75 11.88
C LEU A 622 -38.50 -5.62 10.87
N ASP A 623 -39.44 -5.38 9.94
CA ASP A 623 -39.30 -4.35 8.91
C ASP A 623 -39.20 -2.94 9.53
N ALA A 624 -39.84 -2.70 10.69
CA ALA A 624 -39.70 -1.45 11.43
C ALA A 624 -38.29 -1.26 12.01
N LEU A 625 -37.70 -2.31 12.59
CA LEU A 625 -36.33 -2.28 13.10
C LEU A 625 -35.31 -2.08 11.97
N GLN A 626 -35.44 -2.82 10.88
CA GLN A 626 -34.54 -2.71 9.72
C GLN A 626 -34.62 -1.32 9.07
N ARG A 627 -35.83 -0.77 8.89
CA ARG A 627 -36.02 0.59 8.35
C ARG A 627 -35.38 1.66 9.24
N GLU A 628 -35.46 1.50 10.56
CA GLU A 628 -34.84 2.48 11.45
C GLU A 628 -33.32 2.41 11.37
N VAL A 629 -32.71 1.22 11.42
CA VAL A 629 -31.27 1.05 11.20
C VAL A 629 -30.84 1.63 9.85
N ALA A 630 -31.61 1.39 8.79
CA ALA A 630 -31.29 1.83 7.45
C ALA A 630 -31.31 3.36 7.26
N ARG A 631 -31.91 4.13 8.19
CA ARG A 631 -31.84 5.61 8.17
C ARG A 631 -30.48 6.14 8.59
N HIS A 632 -29.73 5.38 9.37
CA HIS A 632 -28.45 5.82 9.91
C HIS A 632 -27.31 5.45 8.96
N TYR A 633 -26.34 6.36 8.83
CA TYR A 633 -25.12 6.11 8.07
C TYR A 633 -24.16 5.24 8.89
N LEU A 634 -24.17 3.92 8.60
CA LEU A 634 -23.30 2.91 9.19
C LEU A 634 -22.44 2.29 8.10
N PRO A 635 -21.28 2.91 7.79
CA PRO A 635 -20.47 2.51 6.64
C PRO A 635 -19.55 1.31 6.97
N ASN A 636 -19.30 1.04 8.26
CA ASN A 636 -18.58 -0.13 8.79
C ASN A 636 -19.55 -0.99 9.60
N ARG A 637 -20.44 -1.68 8.88
CA ARG A 637 -21.47 -2.54 9.47
C ARG A 637 -21.34 -3.97 8.95
N ILE A 638 -21.85 -4.90 9.74
CA ILE A 638 -22.10 -6.29 9.37
C ILE A 638 -23.51 -6.62 9.83
N GLN A 639 -24.38 -7.13 8.96
CA GLN A 639 -25.75 -7.47 9.33
C GLN A 639 -26.17 -8.88 8.94
N ALA A 640 -26.80 -9.58 9.87
CA ALA A 640 -27.33 -10.92 9.66
C ALA A 640 -28.79 -10.97 10.12
N VAL A 641 -29.60 -11.80 9.45
CA VAL A 641 -31.02 -12.01 9.78
C VAL A 641 -31.20 -13.49 10.10
N LEU A 642 -31.80 -13.78 11.26
CA LEU A 642 -32.20 -15.12 11.69
C LEU A 642 -33.72 -15.24 11.54
N ASP A 643 -34.18 -16.19 10.74
CA ASP A 643 -35.57 -16.61 10.73
C ASP A 643 -35.77 -17.80 11.68
N PRO A 644 -36.37 -17.59 12.88
CA PRO A 644 -36.57 -18.66 13.84
C PRO A 644 -37.57 -19.74 13.39
N GLU A 645 -38.27 -19.54 12.28
CA GLU A 645 -39.17 -20.52 11.66
C GLU A 645 -38.49 -21.32 10.53
N ALA A 646 -37.25 -20.98 10.16
CA ALA A 646 -36.49 -21.70 9.15
C ALA A 646 -36.00 -23.08 9.66
N PRO A 647 -35.77 -24.06 8.76
CA PRO A 647 -35.25 -25.37 9.14
C PRO A 647 -33.92 -25.28 9.90
N ALA A 648 -33.72 -26.10 10.92
CA ALA A 648 -32.44 -26.17 11.65
C ALA A 648 -31.28 -26.46 10.68
N GLY A 649 -30.22 -25.62 10.74
CA GLY A 649 -29.08 -25.64 9.81
C GLY A 649 -29.17 -24.61 8.66
N ALA A 650 -30.28 -23.88 8.53
CA ALA A 650 -30.44 -22.85 7.49
C ALA A 650 -29.67 -21.54 7.76
N ASP A 651 -29.40 -21.21 9.03
CA ASP A 651 -28.83 -19.93 9.49
C ASP A 651 -27.68 -20.14 10.53
N GLU A 652 -26.73 -21.02 10.25
CA GLU A 652 -25.53 -21.23 11.10
C GLU A 652 -24.46 -20.15 10.85
N LEU A 653 -24.68 -18.95 11.35
CA LEU A 653 -23.66 -17.89 11.41
C LEU A 653 -23.24 -17.65 12.87
N PRO A 654 -21.94 -17.49 13.17
CA PRO A 654 -21.45 -17.16 14.51
C PRO A 654 -22.17 -15.95 15.12
N LEU A 655 -22.46 -14.94 14.30
CA LEU A 655 -23.17 -13.75 14.76
C LEU A 655 -24.62 -14.05 15.19
N LEU A 656 -25.28 -15.11 14.73
CA LEU A 656 -26.67 -15.43 15.08
C LEU A 656 -26.79 -16.39 16.26
N GLU A 657 -25.68 -16.96 16.72
CA GLU A 657 -25.66 -18.01 17.73
C GLU A 657 -26.18 -17.51 19.10
N GLY A 658 -27.12 -18.27 19.68
CA GLY A 658 -27.71 -17.95 20.99
C GLY A 658 -28.70 -16.77 21.00
N LYS A 659 -29.09 -16.23 19.83
CA LYS A 659 -30.03 -15.10 19.71
C LYS A 659 -31.46 -15.59 19.48
N GLY A 660 -32.44 -14.87 20.02
CA GLY A 660 -33.84 -15.25 19.97
C GLY A 660 -34.81 -14.07 19.91
N ARG A 661 -36.09 -14.35 19.74
CA ARG A 661 -37.14 -13.33 19.90
C ARG A 661 -37.26 -12.90 21.36
N VAL A 662 -37.67 -11.66 21.61
CA VAL A 662 -37.93 -11.14 22.96
C VAL A 662 -39.43 -11.00 23.15
N ASP A 663 -39.98 -11.71 24.13
CA ASP A 663 -41.43 -11.74 24.42
C ASP A 663 -42.31 -12.03 23.18
N GLY A 664 -41.77 -12.80 22.22
CA GLY A 664 -42.45 -13.16 20.96
C GLY A 664 -42.30 -12.15 19.82
N ASN A 665 -41.74 -10.96 20.06
CA ASN A 665 -41.51 -9.92 19.05
C ASN A 665 -40.14 -10.06 18.38
N ALA A 666 -40.01 -9.49 17.18
CA ALA A 666 -38.71 -9.33 16.53
C ALA A 666 -37.73 -8.52 17.42
N ALA A 667 -36.46 -8.89 17.36
CA ALA A 667 -35.41 -8.30 18.18
C ALA A 667 -34.18 -7.95 17.35
N LEU A 668 -33.56 -6.80 17.65
CA LEU A 668 -32.26 -6.40 17.15
C LEU A 668 -31.21 -6.51 18.26
N TYR A 669 -30.15 -7.26 18.01
CA TYR A 669 -28.96 -7.33 18.85
C TYR A 669 -27.83 -6.54 18.18
N ILE A 670 -27.31 -5.54 18.89
CA ILE A 670 -26.16 -4.75 18.45
C ILE A 670 -24.93 -5.27 19.19
N CYS A 671 -23.95 -5.75 18.43
CA CYS A 671 -22.77 -6.43 18.95
C CYS A 671 -21.48 -5.77 18.46
N ARG A 672 -20.40 -6.03 19.18
CA ARG A 672 -19.02 -5.76 18.78
C ARG A 672 -18.17 -6.94 19.20
N GLU A 673 -17.43 -7.53 18.27
CA GLU A 673 -16.61 -8.73 18.53
C GLU A 673 -17.45 -9.86 19.14
N PHE A 674 -18.66 -10.07 18.59
CA PHE A 674 -19.64 -11.05 19.07
C PHE A 674 -20.17 -10.83 20.50
N ALA A 675 -19.73 -9.76 21.20
CA ALA A 675 -20.29 -9.34 22.47
C ALA A 675 -21.48 -8.37 22.25
N CYS A 676 -22.67 -8.79 22.62
CA CYS A 676 -23.92 -8.06 22.35
C CYS A 676 -24.42 -7.25 23.54
N GLN A 677 -25.05 -6.11 23.25
CA GLN A 677 -25.85 -5.38 24.23
C GLN A 677 -27.23 -6.03 24.40
N ALA A 678 -28.03 -5.50 25.34
CA ALA A 678 -29.41 -5.94 25.52
C ALA A 678 -30.24 -5.77 24.22
N PRO A 679 -31.10 -6.76 23.87
CA PRO A 679 -31.86 -6.72 22.62
C PRO A 679 -32.88 -5.57 22.60
N LEU A 680 -33.11 -5.03 21.41
CA LEU A 680 -34.06 -3.94 21.16
C LEU A 680 -35.25 -4.46 20.34
N THR A 681 -36.46 -4.16 20.79
CA THR A 681 -37.72 -4.52 20.11
C THR A 681 -38.46 -3.30 19.56
N GLU A 682 -38.08 -2.09 19.99
CA GLU A 682 -38.75 -0.83 19.64
C GLU A 682 -37.84 0.05 18.77
N PRO A 683 -38.27 0.50 17.58
CA PRO A 683 -37.46 1.34 16.69
C PRO A 683 -36.91 2.61 17.34
N ALA A 684 -37.70 3.28 18.19
CA ALA A 684 -37.25 4.50 18.87
C ALA A 684 -35.98 4.28 19.71
N ALA A 685 -35.87 3.11 20.36
CA ALA A 685 -34.69 2.76 21.16
C ALA A 685 -33.45 2.45 20.30
N VAL A 686 -33.64 2.08 19.03
CA VAL A 686 -32.56 1.85 18.06
C VAL A 686 -31.85 3.15 17.73
N ALA A 687 -32.61 4.22 17.46
CA ALA A 687 -32.04 5.53 17.13
C ALA A 687 -31.13 6.06 18.24
N ASP A 688 -31.61 6.02 19.49
CA ASP A 688 -30.84 6.46 20.66
C ASP A 688 -29.56 5.62 20.84
N ARG A 689 -29.65 4.31 20.59
CA ARG A 689 -28.52 3.39 20.75
C ARG A 689 -27.44 3.60 19.69
N LEU A 690 -27.85 3.76 18.43
CA LEU A 690 -26.93 4.03 17.31
C LEU A 690 -26.27 5.41 17.45
N ALA A 691 -27.02 6.42 17.92
CA ALA A 691 -26.46 7.75 18.20
C ALA A 691 -25.37 7.69 19.30
N ALA A 692 -25.59 6.91 20.36
CA ALA A 692 -24.59 6.71 21.42
C ALA A 692 -23.32 5.99 20.91
N LEU A 693 -23.47 5.05 19.97
CA LEU A 693 -22.33 4.36 19.32
C LEU A 693 -21.54 5.27 18.37
N ALA A 694 -22.22 6.23 17.73
CA ALA A 694 -21.58 7.26 16.92
C ALA A 694 -20.83 8.32 17.75
N ALA A 695 -21.16 8.48 19.04
CA ALA A 695 -20.54 9.39 19.99
C ALA A 695 -19.37 8.76 20.79
N GLY A 696 -18.91 7.57 20.41
CA GLY A 696 -17.81 6.85 21.07
C GLY A 696 -16.49 7.65 21.11
N PRO A 697 -15.56 7.30 22.03
CA PRO A 697 -14.41 8.13 22.37
C PRO A 697 -13.49 8.39 21.15
N PRO A 698 -12.74 9.52 21.15
CA PRO A 698 -11.78 9.78 20.08
C PRO A 698 -10.77 8.62 19.99
N PRO A 699 -10.26 8.30 18.79
CA PRO A 699 -9.31 7.21 18.64
C PRO A 699 -8.08 7.44 19.52
N LEU A 700 -7.76 6.44 20.36
CA LEU A 700 -6.42 6.29 20.91
C LEU A 700 -5.45 6.10 19.73
N ALA A 701 -4.34 6.84 19.78
CA ALA A 701 -3.16 6.86 18.91
C ALA A 701 -3.16 6.00 17.62
N ALA A 702 -2.86 6.66 16.49
CA ALA A 702 -2.42 6.12 15.20
C ALA A 702 -2.47 4.59 15.07
N THR A 703 -3.68 4.06 14.86
CA THR A 703 -3.89 2.63 14.66
C THR A 703 -3.49 2.30 13.22
N THR A 704 -2.52 1.39 13.05
CA THR A 704 -2.15 0.82 11.74
C THR A 704 -2.82 -0.56 11.59
N ILE A 705 -3.03 -1.02 10.35
CA ILE A 705 -3.49 -2.38 10.09
C ILE A 705 -2.30 -3.33 10.32
N ALA A 706 -2.01 -3.64 11.58
CA ALA A 706 -0.95 -4.57 11.95
C ALA A 706 -1.56 -5.93 12.27
N ILE A 707 -1.47 -6.88 11.34
CA ILE A 707 -1.54 -8.32 11.69
C ILE A 707 -0.29 -8.59 12.51
N ARG A 708 -0.46 -8.90 13.79
CA ARG A 708 0.63 -9.15 14.72
C ARG A 708 0.71 -10.65 15.01
N LEU A 709 1.92 -11.16 15.18
CA LEU A 709 2.18 -12.51 15.64
C LEU A 709 1.78 -12.58 17.12
N GLY A 710 0.81 -13.45 17.41
CA GLY A 710 0.34 -13.68 18.76
C GLY A 710 1.34 -14.46 19.60
N GLY A 711 1.29 -14.21 20.91
CA GLY A 711 2.15 -14.87 21.90
C GLY A 711 3.51 -14.20 22.14
N ARG A 712 4.31 -14.83 23.00
CA ARG A 712 5.61 -14.35 23.47
C ARG A 712 6.51 -15.51 23.86
N ALA A 713 7.80 -15.26 24.07
CA ALA A 713 8.73 -16.27 24.58
C ALA A 713 8.24 -16.84 25.91
N ASP A 714 8.31 -18.16 26.07
CA ASP A 714 8.05 -18.80 27.35
C ASP A 714 9.11 -19.84 27.71
N ALA A 715 9.08 -20.29 28.96
CA ALA A 715 10.10 -21.19 29.49
C ALA A 715 10.06 -22.56 28.81
N GLU A 716 8.91 -23.04 28.34
CA GLU A 716 8.79 -24.34 27.68
C GLU A 716 9.28 -24.27 26.23
N GLY A 717 8.80 -23.27 25.48
CA GLY A 717 9.21 -23.00 24.11
C GLY A 717 10.71 -22.78 23.98
N THR A 718 11.28 -21.89 24.78
CA THR A 718 12.73 -21.62 24.72
C THR A 718 13.58 -22.85 25.10
N ARG A 719 13.15 -23.69 26.04
CA ARG A 719 13.82 -24.97 26.37
C ARG A 719 13.67 -26.00 25.24
N ARG A 720 12.49 -26.08 24.62
CA ARG A 720 12.23 -26.94 23.46
C ARG A 720 13.14 -26.56 22.30
N TYR A 721 13.25 -25.28 21.99
CA TYR A 721 14.20 -24.78 20.99
C TYR A 721 15.64 -25.20 21.33
N ALA A 722 16.09 -24.93 22.55
CA ALA A 722 17.45 -25.27 22.98
C ALA A 722 17.74 -26.77 22.87
N SER A 723 16.76 -27.63 23.14
CA SER A 723 16.92 -29.10 23.05
C SER A 723 17.21 -29.62 21.63
N ARG A 724 16.94 -28.82 20.59
CA ARG A 724 17.28 -29.16 19.19
C ARG A 724 18.79 -29.09 18.92
N PHE A 725 19.56 -28.43 19.80
CA PHE A 725 20.97 -28.14 19.61
C PHE A 725 21.77 -28.64 20.83
N GLU A 726 22.82 -29.44 20.63
CA GLU A 726 23.54 -30.13 21.72
C GLU A 726 24.06 -29.18 22.83
N GLY A 727 23.87 -29.58 24.10
CA GLY A 727 23.73 -28.71 25.29
C GLY A 727 24.95 -28.00 25.87
N GLN A 728 25.77 -27.29 25.06
CA GLN A 728 26.86 -26.43 25.58
C GLN A 728 26.72 -24.94 25.23
N GLY A 729 25.68 -24.56 24.47
CA GLY A 729 25.51 -23.19 23.95
C GLY A 729 24.48 -22.30 24.65
N TYR A 730 23.75 -22.80 25.64
CA TYR A 730 22.58 -22.13 26.22
C TYR A 730 22.71 -21.86 27.72
N THR A 731 21.98 -20.86 28.22
CA THR A 731 21.91 -20.47 29.63
C THR A 731 20.55 -19.87 29.96
N ASP A 732 20.20 -19.79 31.24
CA ASP A 732 19.01 -19.06 31.67
C ASP A 732 19.20 -17.54 31.51
N LEU A 733 18.15 -16.86 31.05
CA LEU A 733 18.08 -15.41 30.91
C LEU A 733 17.78 -14.77 32.27
N GLY A 734 18.79 -14.65 33.12
CA GLY A 734 18.63 -14.15 34.49
C GLY A 734 17.65 -15.02 35.29
N SER A 735 16.70 -14.40 35.98
CA SER A 735 15.65 -15.08 36.77
C SER A 735 14.35 -15.37 36.00
N THR A 736 14.30 -15.09 34.69
CA THR A 736 13.08 -15.16 33.86
C THR A 736 12.61 -16.59 33.55
N ARG A 737 13.46 -17.60 33.78
CA ARG A 737 13.29 -19.01 33.35
C ARG A 737 13.30 -19.24 31.83
N LEU A 738 13.54 -18.21 31.02
CA LEU A 738 13.74 -18.36 29.58
C LEU A 738 15.15 -18.91 29.32
N THR A 739 15.28 -19.87 28.41
CA THR A 739 16.57 -20.45 28.03
C THR A 739 17.06 -19.85 26.71
N VAL A 740 18.19 -19.15 26.74
CA VAL A 740 18.71 -18.41 25.57
C VAL A 740 20.11 -18.88 25.18
N SER A 741 20.42 -18.76 23.89
CA SER A 741 21.76 -18.98 23.37
C SER A 741 22.75 -17.94 23.93
N ARG A 742 24.00 -18.35 24.21
CA ARG A 742 25.06 -17.43 24.67
C ARG A 742 25.49 -16.42 23.60
N LEU A 743 25.07 -16.63 22.35
CA LEU A 743 25.22 -15.76 21.20
C LEU A 743 23.83 -15.38 20.68
N GLY A 744 23.59 -14.08 20.55
CA GLY A 744 22.36 -13.50 20.01
C GLY A 744 22.61 -12.73 18.72
N PHE A 745 21.54 -12.50 17.96
CA PHE A 745 21.57 -11.73 16.73
C PHE A 745 21.36 -10.24 17.02
N GLY A 746 22.37 -9.41 16.74
CA GLY A 746 22.27 -7.96 16.86
C GLY A 746 21.86 -7.29 15.55
N GLY A 747 20.72 -6.61 15.53
CA GLY A 747 20.15 -5.91 14.37
C GLY A 747 20.84 -4.58 14.01
N TYR A 748 21.94 -4.23 14.69
CA TYR A 748 22.66 -2.99 14.37
C TYR A 748 23.26 -3.05 12.96
N ARG A 749 22.82 -2.10 12.13
CA ARG A 749 23.10 -2.02 10.69
C ARG A 749 22.51 -3.16 9.85
N THR A 750 21.37 -3.71 10.24
CA THR A 750 20.55 -4.57 9.36
C THR A 750 19.36 -3.79 8.81
N HIS A 751 18.93 -4.11 7.59
CA HIS A 751 17.94 -3.34 6.83
C HIS A 751 17.05 -4.31 6.04
N ASP A 752 15.75 -4.02 5.95
CA ASP A 752 14.70 -4.84 5.32
C ASP A 752 14.88 -5.02 3.81
N GLY A 753 15.32 -3.99 3.10
CA GLY A 753 15.66 -4.06 1.67
C GLY A 753 16.91 -4.90 1.28
N SER A 754 17.57 -5.61 2.20
CA SER A 754 18.74 -6.45 1.90
C SER A 754 18.39 -7.93 2.01
N SER A 755 18.44 -8.64 0.87
CA SER A 755 18.26 -10.09 0.82
C SER A 755 19.35 -10.85 1.60
N GLU A 756 20.57 -10.33 1.65
CA GLU A 756 21.67 -10.91 2.43
C GLU A 756 21.41 -10.83 3.93
N HIS A 757 20.92 -9.67 4.43
CA HIS A 757 20.56 -9.52 5.84
C HIS A 757 19.43 -10.46 6.24
N ARG A 758 18.42 -10.60 5.38
CA ARG A 758 17.31 -11.55 5.56
C ARG A 758 17.81 -12.98 5.67
N ALA A 759 18.62 -13.42 4.71
CA ALA A 759 19.17 -14.77 4.69
C ALA A 759 20.10 -15.05 5.89
N ALA A 760 20.84 -14.03 6.36
CA ALA A 760 21.69 -14.15 7.54
C ALA A 760 20.87 -14.32 8.83
N LEU A 761 19.81 -13.53 9.03
CA LEU A 761 18.92 -13.69 10.19
C LEU A 761 18.24 -15.07 10.17
N ARG A 762 17.68 -15.48 9.03
CA ARG A 762 17.09 -16.81 8.86
C ARG A 762 18.08 -17.91 9.23
N LYS A 763 19.30 -17.86 8.69
CA LYS A 763 20.35 -18.83 9.02
C LYS A 763 20.68 -18.84 10.52
N ALA A 764 20.76 -17.68 11.16
CA ALA A 764 21.07 -17.60 12.59
C ALA A 764 19.99 -18.30 13.43
N LEU A 765 18.71 -18.01 13.15
CA LEU A 765 17.56 -18.62 13.84
C LEU A 765 17.45 -20.12 13.59
N CYS A 766 17.83 -20.61 12.41
CA CYS A 766 17.87 -22.04 12.11
C CYS A 766 19.14 -22.75 12.66
N SER A 767 20.16 -22.00 13.10
CA SER A 767 21.45 -22.53 13.54
C SER A 767 21.71 -22.39 15.05
N GLY A 768 20.65 -22.27 15.86
CA GLY A 768 20.74 -22.30 17.32
C GLY A 768 20.87 -20.94 18.00
N VAL A 769 20.46 -19.85 17.33
CA VAL A 769 20.32 -18.52 17.95
C VAL A 769 18.84 -18.25 18.20
N ASN A 770 18.45 -17.99 19.45
CA ASN A 770 17.06 -17.67 19.80
C ASN A 770 16.86 -16.34 20.53
N LEU A 771 17.89 -15.51 20.62
CA LEU A 771 17.77 -14.14 21.15
C LEU A 771 18.12 -13.13 20.06
N ILE A 772 17.20 -12.22 19.79
CA ILE A 772 17.31 -11.16 18.79
C ILE A 772 17.26 -9.81 19.49
N ASP A 773 18.14 -8.90 19.09
CA ASP A 773 18.28 -7.57 19.66
C ASP A 773 18.19 -6.51 18.56
N THR A 774 17.28 -5.55 18.69
CA THR A 774 17.04 -4.50 17.69
C THR A 774 16.65 -3.17 18.35
N SER A 775 16.40 -2.11 17.58
CA SER A 775 16.11 -0.77 18.10
C SER A 775 15.35 0.06 17.08
N THR A 776 14.51 0.97 17.54
CA THR A 776 13.72 1.86 16.66
C THR A 776 14.61 2.77 15.81
N ASN A 777 15.81 3.14 16.29
CA ASN A 777 16.73 3.99 15.55
C ASN A 777 17.63 3.25 14.54
N TYR A 778 17.60 1.91 14.49
CA TYR A 778 18.41 1.16 13.53
C TYR A 778 17.81 1.28 12.13
N PHE A 779 18.39 2.18 11.33
CA PHE A 779 17.89 2.57 10.01
C PHE A 779 16.41 2.98 10.04
N ASP A 780 16.03 3.82 11.01
CA ASP A 780 14.64 4.32 11.17
C ASP A 780 13.60 3.17 11.17
N GLY A 781 13.90 2.14 11.97
CA GLY A 781 13.06 0.96 12.16
C GLY A 781 13.16 -0.11 11.07
N ALA A 782 14.03 0.02 10.06
CA ALA A 782 14.20 -1.02 9.03
C ALA A 782 14.70 -2.36 9.60
N SER A 783 15.49 -2.32 10.67
CA SER A 783 15.92 -3.52 11.37
C SER A 783 14.74 -4.27 12.03
N GLU A 784 13.81 -3.53 12.64
CA GLU A 784 12.59 -4.10 13.23
C GLU A 784 11.69 -4.74 12.16
N ARG A 785 11.49 -4.07 11.02
CA ARG A 785 10.74 -4.61 9.88
C ARG A 785 11.35 -5.88 9.30
N LEU A 786 12.69 -5.91 9.16
CA LEU A 786 13.41 -7.10 8.73
C LEU A 786 13.15 -8.28 9.67
N ILE A 787 13.27 -8.04 10.98
CA ILE A 787 13.08 -9.07 12.00
C ILE A 787 11.64 -9.57 11.99
N GLY A 788 10.65 -8.66 12.03
CA GLY A 788 9.23 -9.03 11.98
C GLY A 788 8.89 -9.88 10.75
N GLY A 789 9.38 -9.47 9.57
CA GLY A 789 9.17 -10.21 8.32
C GLY A 789 9.79 -11.61 8.32
N VAL A 790 11.00 -11.79 8.88
CA VAL A 790 11.65 -13.12 8.95
C VAL A 790 10.98 -14.01 10.01
N LEU A 791 10.57 -13.44 11.14
CA LEU A 791 9.84 -14.19 12.17
C LEU A 791 8.52 -14.73 11.62
N ARG A 792 7.75 -13.89 10.93
CA ARG A 792 6.49 -14.30 10.31
C ARG A 792 6.72 -15.39 9.28
N GLU A 793 7.67 -15.20 8.37
CA GLU A 793 8.03 -16.18 7.34
C GLU A 793 8.33 -17.57 7.94
N LEU A 794 9.13 -17.63 9.00
CA LEU A 794 9.52 -18.89 9.64
C LEU A 794 8.40 -19.51 10.50
N ILE A 795 7.53 -18.69 11.09
CA ILE A 795 6.40 -19.17 11.89
C ILE A 795 5.28 -19.69 10.98
N ASP A 796 4.95 -18.94 9.92
CA ASP A 796 3.92 -19.33 8.95
C ASP A 796 4.34 -20.61 8.18
N ALA A 797 5.65 -20.80 7.94
CA ALA A 797 6.21 -22.04 7.40
C ALA A 797 6.24 -23.22 8.40
N GLY A 798 5.91 -23.00 9.67
CA GLY A 798 5.98 -24.01 10.73
C GLY A 798 7.40 -24.43 11.12
N GLU A 799 8.43 -23.67 10.72
CA GLU A 799 9.83 -23.96 11.04
C GLU A 799 10.21 -23.54 12.47
N LEU A 800 9.56 -22.49 12.99
CA LEU A 800 9.72 -21.98 14.35
C LEU A 800 8.37 -21.62 14.95
N SER A 801 8.31 -21.46 16.27
CA SER A 801 7.14 -20.93 16.96
C SER A 801 7.49 -19.71 17.80
N ARG A 802 6.52 -18.80 18.00
CA ARG A 802 6.76 -17.51 18.68
C ARG A 802 7.29 -17.67 20.11
N ASP A 803 6.89 -18.72 20.82
CA ASP A 803 7.30 -19.06 22.19
C ASP A 803 8.78 -19.50 22.31
N GLU A 804 9.44 -19.78 21.18
CA GLU A 804 10.83 -20.25 21.13
C GLU A 804 11.87 -19.12 21.13
N LEU A 805 11.45 -17.90 20.77
CA LEU A 805 12.33 -16.81 20.38
C LEU A 805 12.16 -15.61 21.32
N VAL A 806 13.27 -15.07 21.81
CA VAL A 806 13.30 -13.88 22.66
C VAL A 806 13.66 -12.66 21.81
N VAL A 807 12.75 -11.70 21.72
CA VAL A 807 12.93 -10.45 20.98
C VAL A 807 13.09 -9.28 21.95
N VAL A 808 14.21 -8.59 21.83
CA VAL A 808 14.56 -7.41 22.61
C VAL A 808 14.61 -6.21 21.68
N SER A 809 13.80 -5.18 21.95
CA SER A 809 13.92 -3.88 21.26
C SER A 809 14.28 -2.76 22.24
N LYS A 810 14.81 -1.65 21.73
CA LYS A 810 15.07 -0.44 22.53
C LYS A 810 14.40 0.79 21.95
N ILE A 811 13.97 1.66 22.87
CA ILE A 811 13.33 2.94 22.60
C ILE A 811 14.03 4.06 23.36
N GLY A 812 13.97 5.30 22.84
CA GLY A 812 14.52 6.49 23.54
C GLY A 812 15.20 7.51 22.63
N TYR A 813 15.61 7.11 21.43
CA TYR A 813 16.19 8.02 20.44
C TYR A 813 15.11 8.80 19.70
N VAL A 814 15.38 10.08 19.45
CA VAL A 814 14.56 10.96 18.61
C VAL A 814 15.37 11.27 17.35
N GLN A 815 15.18 10.45 16.32
CA GLN A 815 15.89 10.47 15.04
C GLN A 815 14.93 10.13 13.90
N GLY A 816 15.34 10.36 12.64
CA GLY A 816 14.56 9.99 11.45
C GLY A 816 13.16 10.61 11.45
N ALA A 817 12.13 9.82 11.13
CA ALA A 817 10.74 10.27 11.14
C ALA A 817 10.29 10.80 12.52
N THR A 818 10.86 10.28 13.61
CA THR A 818 10.53 10.70 14.98
C THR A 818 11.09 12.09 15.30
N TYR A 819 12.23 12.46 14.69
CA TYR A 819 12.80 13.79 14.82
C TYR A 819 11.93 14.86 14.17
N GLU A 820 11.42 14.59 12.96
CA GLU A 820 10.49 15.51 12.28
C GLU A 820 9.18 15.69 13.06
N LEU A 821 8.63 14.60 13.60
CA LEU A 821 7.46 14.66 14.48
C LEU A 821 7.73 15.53 15.72
N ALA A 822 8.87 15.35 16.39
CA ALA A 822 9.23 16.13 17.57
C ALA A 822 9.35 17.63 17.25
N ARG A 823 9.94 17.98 16.10
CA ARG A 823 10.04 19.37 15.61
C ARG A 823 8.68 19.97 15.30
N GLU A 824 7.81 19.22 14.62
CA GLU A 824 6.45 19.65 14.29
C GLU A 824 5.65 19.91 15.57
N ARG A 825 5.71 18.99 16.54
CA ARG A 825 5.04 19.14 17.83
C ARG A 825 5.55 20.34 18.62
N GLU A 826 6.87 20.57 18.65
CA GLU A 826 7.45 21.79 19.25
C GLU A 826 6.94 23.06 18.56
N SER A 827 6.85 23.08 17.23
CA SER A 827 6.36 24.25 16.48
C SER A 827 4.90 24.62 16.82
N ARG A 828 4.12 23.66 17.30
CA ARG A 828 2.72 23.81 17.73
C ARG A 828 2.56 24.02 19.24
N GLY A 829 3.66 24.15 19.99
CA GLY A 829 3.64 24.31 21.45
C GLY A 829 3.30 23.03 22.23
N ALA A 830 3.37 21.86 21.59
CA ALA A 830 3.02 20.55 22.17
C ALA A 830 4.21 19.56 22.15
N GLY A 831 5.44 20.08 22.31
CA GLY A 831 6.66 19.28 22.32
C GLY A 831 6.68 18.24 23.44
N PHE A 832 7.40 17.13 23.23
CA PHE A 832 7.53 16.08 24.23
C PHE A 832 8.20 16.61 25.51
N PRO A 833 7.66 16.32 26.70
CA PRO A 833 8.30 16.71 27.94
C PRO A 833 9.69 16.08 28.10
N GLU A 834 10.57 16.77 28.82
CA GLU A 834 11.90 16.26 29.22
C GLU A 834 12.88 15.89 28.10
N LEU A 835 12.57 16.29 26.86
CA LEU A 835 13.41 16.10 25.67
C LEU A 835 14.85 16.64 25.87
N VAL A 836 15.84 15.81 25.56
CA VAL A 836 17.26 16.12 25.63
C VAL A 836 17.82 16.30 24.21
N LYS A 837 18.34 17.50 23.93
CA LYS A 837 18.92 17.87 22.63
C LYS A 837 20.44 17.87 22.72
N TYR A 838 21.03 16.68 22.74
CA TYR A 838 22.46 16.52 23.01
C TYR A 838 23.33 17.14 21.90
N GLU A 839 23.03 16.84 20.63
CA GLU A 839 23.64 17.43 19.43
C GLU A 839 22.61 17.51 18.28
N GLU A 840 22.93 18.22 17.21
CA GLU A 840 22.07 18.31 16.02
C GLU A 840 21.89 16.91 15.38
N GLY A 841 20.64 16.46 15.22
CA GLY A 841 20.31 15.11 14.76
C GLY A 841 20.45 13.99 15.82
N LEU A 842 20.81 14.32 17.05
CA LEU A 842 20.97 13.37 18.16
C LEU A 842 20.19 13.82 19.40
N TRP A 843 18.88 13.60 19.36
CA TRP A 843 17.95 13.91 20.46
C TRP A 843 17.51 12.64 21.19
N HIS A 844 17.09 12.79 22.44
CA HIS A 844 16.74 11.68 23.32
C HIS A 844 15.56 12.03 24.24
N CYS A 845 14.65 11.08 24.45
CA CYS A 845 13.52 11.24 25.36
C CYS A 845 13.11 9.89 25.97
N ILE A 846 12.83 9.87 27.27
CA ILE A 846 12.29 8.70 27.99
C ILE A 846 11.03 9.03 28.78
N HIS A 847 10.38 10.15 28.46
CA HIS A 847 9.13 10.52 29.08
C HIS A 847 8.01 9.54 28.67
N PRO A 848 7.10 9.12 29.57
CA PRO A 848 6.05 8.14 29.26
C PRO A 848 5.24 8.43 27.98
N GLU A 849 4.89 9.70 27.73
CA GLU A 849 4.18 10.10 26.51
C GLU A 849 4.95 9.75 25.22
N PHE A 850 6.27 9.89 25.24
CA PHE A 850 7.12 9.53 24.12
C PHE A 850 7.30 8.01 24.02
N LEU A 851 7.44 7.33 25.15
CA LEU A 851 7.61 5.88 25.20
C LEU A 851 6.37 5.12 24.69
N GLU A 852 5.17 5.67 24.88
CA GLU A 852 3.91 5.13 24.32
C GLU A 852 3.94 5.09 22.79
N ASP A 853 4.24 6.22 22.15
CA ASP A 853 4.37 6.30 20.70
C ASP A 853 5.45 5.35 20.17
N GLN A 854 6.62 5.30 20.83
CA GLN A 854 7.73 4.47 20.38
C GLN A 854 7.48 2.98 20.56
N LEU A 855 6.86 2.56 21.67
CA LEU A 855 6.52 1.15 21.89
C LEU A 855 5.50 0.67 20.86
N GLN A 856 4.46 1.46 20.60
CA GLN A 856 3.44 1.13 19.62
C GLN A 856 4.04 0.92 18.22
N ARG A 857 4.90 1.85 17.78
CA ARG A 857 5.60 1.75 16.49
C ARG A 857 6.55 0.55 16.42
N SER A 858 7.21 0.21 17.53
CA SER A 858 8.10 -0.95 17.61
C SER A 858 7.32 -2.25 17.43
N LEU A 859 6.18 -2.41 18.12
CA LEU A 859 5.28 -3.56 17.97
C LEU A 859 4.74 -3.68 16.54
N ASP A 860 4.37 -2.56 15.91
CA ASP A 860 3.89 -2.54 14.53
C ASP A 860 4.97 -2.97 13.53
N ARG A 861 6.20 -2.46 13.67
CA ARG A 861 7.31 -2.83 12.77
C ARG A 861 7.79 -4.26 12.97
N LEU A 862 7.80 -4.74 14.21
CA LEU A 862 8.13 -6.14 14.52
C LEU A 862 6.99 -7.10 14.22
N GLU A 863 5.79 -6.58 13.96
CA GLU A 863 4.56 -7.34 13.83
C GLU A 863 4.32 -8.27 15.03
N LEU A 864 4.48 -7.78 16.26
CA LEU A 864 4.30 -8.56 17.49
C LEU A 864 3.15 -8.00 18.35
N GLU A 865 2.36 -8.89 18.96
CA GLU A 865 1.39 -8.48 19.99
C GLU A 865 2.09 -8.10 21.29
N THR A 866 3.07 -8.93 21.68
CA THR A 866 3.88 -8.75 22.88
C THR A 866 5.36 -8.76 22.54
N LEU A 867 6.06 -7.70 22.96
CA LEU A 867 7.52 -7.65 22.94
C LEU A 867 8.08 -8.27 24.22
N ASP A 868 9.07 -9.17 24.12
CA ASP A 868 9.58 -9.88 25.30
C ASP A 868 10.29 -8.89 26.24
N PHE A 869 11.21 -8.07 25.72
CA PHE A 869 11.88 -7.05 26.52
C PHE A 869 12.01 -5.72 25.79
N CYS A 870 11.62 -4.65 26.46
CA CYS A 870 11.86 -3.27 26.02
C CYS A 870 12.96 -2.63 26.86
N LEU A 871 14.04 -2.16 26.23
CA LEU A 871 15.12 -1.45 26.92
C LEU A 871 15.05 0.06 26.67
N LEU A 872 15.30 0.87 27.70
CA LEU A 872 15.57 2.29 27.51
C LEU A 872 16.97 2.45 26.90
N HIS A 873 17.06 3.07 25.73
CA HIS A 873 18.29 3.14 24.96
C HIS A 873 19.13 4.37 25.35
N ASN A 874 20.32 4.13 25.92
CA ASN A 874 21.32 5.13 26.32
C ASN A 874 20.74 6.34 27.07
N PRO A 875 19.98 6.14 28.16
CA PRO A 875 19.38 7.24 28.91
C PRO A 875 20.43 8.21 29.48
N GLU A 876 21.69 7.78 29.64
CA GLU A 876 22.81 8.61 30.10
C GLU A 876 23.10 9.86 29.25
N TYR A 877 22.53 10.02 28.05
CA TYR A 877 22.65 11.29 27.31
C TYR A 877 22.13 12.48 28.11
N PHE A 878 21.15 12.28 28.98
CA PHE A 878 20.73 13.30 29.93
C PHE A 878 21.89 13.74 30.85
N LEU A 879 22.67 12.79 31.38
CA LEU A 879 23.81 13.10 32.26
C LEU A 879 24.94 13.79 31.48
N SER A 880 25.21 13.35 30.25
CA SER A 880 26.20 13.95 29.37
C SER A 880 25.83 15.41 29.00
N ASP A 881 24.57 15.66 28.68
CA ASP A 881 24.04 17.00 28.43
C ASP A 881 24.04 17.87 29.71
N ALA A 882 23.62 17.32 30.85
CA ALA A 882 23.65 18.03 32.13
C ALA A 882 25.08 18.44 32.53
N ALA A 883 26.08 17.58 32.27
CA ALA A 883 27.49 17.89 32.47
C ALA A 883 27.96 19.03 31.55
N ARG A 884 27.58 19.02 30.26
CA ARG A 884 27.85 20.12 29.31
C ARG A 884 27.24 21.45 29.76
N ARG A 885 26.06 21.40 30.39
CA ARG A 885 25.36 22.57 30.96
C ARG A 885 25.85 22.99 32.35
N GLY A 886 26.86 22.32 32.91
CA GLY A 886 27.43 22.66 34.21
C GLY A 886 26.51 22.35 35.41
N VAL A 887 25.56 21.43 35.26
CA VAL A 887 24.69 21.01 36.37
C VAL A 887 25.50 20.22 37.41
N PRO A 888 25.38 20.50 38.72
CA PRO A 888 26.07 19.73 39.75
C PRO A 888 25.76 18.23 39.66
N LEU A 889 26.80 17.39 39.70
CA LEU A 889 26.71 15.95 39.42
C LEU A 889 25.66 15.23 40.26
N GLN A 890 25.57 15.54 41.57
CA GLN A 890 24.58 14.90 42.44
C GLN A 890 23.15 15.25 42.02
N LYS A 891 22.88 16.53 41.74
CA LYS A 891 21.57 17.00 41.28
C LYS A 891 21.20 16.39 39.93
N ALA A 892 22.16 16.28 39.00
CA ALA A 892 21.95 15.62 37.72
C ALA A 892 21.61 14.13 37.91
N ARG A 893 22.30 13.43 38.81
CA ARG A 893 22.03 12.03 39.12
C ARG A 893 20.66 11.82 39.76
N ASP A 894 20.28 12.65 40.71
CA ASP A 894 18.97 12.53 41.39
C ASP A 894 17.82 12.73 40.40
N GLU A 895 17.93 13.73 39.51
CA GLU A 895 16.96 13.95 38.43
C GLU A 895 16.95 12.80 37.41
N PHE A 896 18.12 12.27 37.03
CA PHE A 896 18.23 11.14 36.12
C PHE A 896 17.48 9.90 36.62
N TYR A 897 17.67 9.52 37.89
CA TYR A 897 17.00 8.35 38.46
C TYR A 897 15.51 8.59 38.71
N ARG A 898 15.08 9.83 38.99
CA ARG A 898 13.64 10.19 39.01
C ARG A 898 12.98 9.95 37.65
N ARG A 899 13.65 10.34 36.55
CA ARG A 899 13.15 10.09 35.17
C ARG A 899 13.06 8.60 34.86
N LEU A 900 14.09 7.83 35.26
CA LEU A 900 14.07 6.37 35.11
C LEU A 900 12.93 5.73 35.90
N GLN A 901 12.67 6.17 37.14
CA GLN A 901 11.56 5.67 37.94
C GLN A 901 10.21 5.90 37.23
N ALA A 902 9.99 7.10 36.66
CA ALA A 902 8.77 7.39 35.90
C ALA A 902 8.65 6.52 34.64
N ALA A 903 9.75 6.34 33.90
CA ALA A 903 9.79 5.46 32.74
C ALA A 903 9.52 3.98 33.10
N PHE A 904 10.07 3.50 34.23
CA PHE A 904 9.84 2.13 34.72
C PHE A 904 8.40 1.92 35.18
N ALA A 905 7.78 2.91 35.81
CA ALA A 905 6.36 2.83 36.18
C ALA A 905 5.47 2.66 34.94
N TYR A 906 5.76 3.42 33.87
CA TYR A 906 5.07 3.27 32.59
C TYR A 906 5.33 1.88 31.96
N LEU A 907 6.59 1.45 31.84
CA LEU A 907 6.90 0.13 31.25
C LEU A 907 6.28 -1.02 32.07
N GLY A 908 6.18 -0.87 33.40
CA GLY A 908 5.45 -1.81 34.26
C GLY A 908 3.95 -1.87 33.97
N SER A 909 3.32 -0.75 33.63
CA SER A 909 1.91 -0.75 33.19
C SER A 909 1.75 -1.52 31.88
N GLN A 910 2.69 -1.37 30.95
CA GLN A 910 2.69 -2.08 29.67
C GLN A 910 2.91 -3.59 29.81
N VAL A 911 3.61 -4.03 30.86
CA VAL A 911 3.69 -5.46 31.21
C VAL A 911 2.34 -5.97 31.73
N THR A 912 1.65 -5.17 32.54
CA THR A 912 0.31 -5.51 33.07
C THR A 912 -0.73 -5.61 31.94
N GLU A 913 -0.61 -4.75 30.93
CA GLU A 913 -1.44 -4.76 29.71
C GLU A 913 -1.07 -5.88 28.72
N GLY A 914 -0.02 -6.66 28.98
CA GLY A 914 0.42 -7.74 28.12
C GLY A 914 1.16 -7.31 26.85
N ARG A 915 1.44 -6.02 26.65
CA ARG A 915 2.23 -5.49 25.53
C ARG A 915 3.73 -5.77 25.70
N LEU A 916 4.19 -5.93 26.95
CA LEU A 916 5.56 -6.31 27.31
C LEU A 916 5.59 -7.56 28.20
N ALA A 917 6.68 -8.33 28.17
CA ALA A 917 6.95 -9.37 29.18
C ALA A 917 7.88 -8.86 30.31
N GLY A 918 8.82 -7.99 29.98
CA GLY A 918 9.69 -7.31 30.93
C GLY A 918 10.38 -6.10 30.31
N TYR A 919 11.20 -5.41 31.10
CA TYR A 919 11.92 -4.23 30.63
C TYR A 919 13.33 -4.12 31.22
N GLY A 920 14.09 -3.15 30.71
CA GLY A 920 15.49 -2.98 31.08
C GLY A 920 16.11 -1.67 30.61
N VAL A 921 17.44 -1.58 30.72
CA VAL A 921 18.22 -0.41 30.25
C VAL A 921 19.42 -0.87 29.43
N SER A 922 19.62 -0.24 28.28
CA SER A 922 20.86 -0.31 27.51
C SER A 922 21.68 0.93 27.80
N SER A 923 22.84 0.77 28.43
CA SER A 923 23.69 1.89 28.84
C SER A 923 25.17 1.59 28.58
N ASN A 924 25.82 2.47 27.82
CA ASN A 924 27.25 2.34 27.52
C ASN A 924 28.12 2.73 28.72
N THR A 925 27.58 3.47 29.68
CA THR A 925 28.33 4.00 30.83
C THR A 925 28.14 3.19 32.12
N LEU A 926 27.45 2.04 32.04
CA LEU A 926 27.38 1.06 33.14
C LEU A 926 28.78 0.52 33.50
N VAL A 927 29.70 0.55 32.54
CA VAL A 927 31.10 0.10 32.70
C VAL A 927 32.08 1.24 32.97
N SER A 928 31.60 2.48 33.05
CA SER A 928 32.45 3.64 33.33
C SER A 928 32.79 3.75 34.83
N PRO A 929 33.94 4.33 35.20
CA PRO A 929 34.28 4.55 36.60
C PRO A 929 33.25 5.43 37.33
N ALA A 930 33.05 5.19 38.64
CA ALA A 930 32.02 5.88 39.43
C ALA A 930 32.14 7.42 39.46
N HIS A 931 33.34 7.96 39.20
CA HIS A 931 33.61 9.40 39.18
C HIS A 931 33.30 10.06 37.83
N ALA A 932 33.05 9.28 36.76
CA ALA A 932 32.68 9.86 35.48
C ALA A 932 31.31 10.54 35.57
N SER A 933 31.18 11.70 34.92
CA SER A 933 29.99 12.56 35.02
C SER A 933 28.73 11.90 34.46
N ASN A 934 28.89 10.99 33.49
CA ASN A 934 27.83 10.23 32.85
C ASN A 934 27.73 8.77 33.32
N ALA A 935 28.46 8.37 34.36
CA ALA A 935 28.43 7.00 34.88
C ALA A 935 27.04 6.63 35.42
N THR A 936 26.53 5.48 34.97
CA THR A 936 25.29 4.88 35.46
C THR A 936 25.57 3.72 36.43
N SER A 937 24.60 3.35 37.27
CA SER A 937 24.74 2.31 38.29
C SER A 937 23.53 1.38 38.29
N LEU A 938 23.81 0.08 38.25
CA LEU A 938 22.79 -0.96 38.35
C LEU A 938 22.09 -0.93 39.71
N ALA A 939 22.85 -0.72 40.79
CA ALA A 939 22.27 -0.65 42.14
C ALA A 939 21.21 0.46 42.25
N ARG A 940 21.47 1.63 41.64
CA ARG A 940 20.52 2.76 41.62
C ARG A 940 19.35 2.54 40.64
N MET A 941 19.57 1.83 39.53
CA MET A 941 18.48 1.41 38.64
C MET A 941 17.52 0.43 39.34
N LEU A 942 18.05 -0.54 40.09
CA LEU A 942 17.23 -1.47 40.88
C LEU A 942 16.45 -0.73 41.97
N ALA A 943 17.06 0.25 42.64
CA ALA A 943 16.33 1.10 43.58
C ALA A 943 15.18 1.86 42.90
N ALA A 944 15.41 2.46 41.73
CA ALA A 944 14.36 3.14 40.96
C ALA A 944 13.25 2.18 40.49
N ALA A 945 13.58 0.93 40.14
CA ALA A 945 12.60 -0.09 39.78
C ALA A 945 11.75 -0.51 40.99
N HIS A 946 12.37 -0.71 42.16
CA HIS A 946 11.67 -0.98 43.42
C HIS A 946 10.76 0.19 43.84
N GLU A 947 11.19 1.43 43.65
CA GLU A 947 10.36 2.61 43.95
C GLU A 947 9.19 2.78 42.96
N ALA A 948 9.32 2.26 41.73
CA ALA A 948 8.27 2.32 40.72
C ALA A 948 7.16 1.26 40.92
N ALA A 949 7.52 0.04 41.34
CA ALA A 949 6.59 -1.11 41.35
C ALA A 949 6.74 -2.07 42.54
N GLY A 950 7.57 -1.75 43.55
CA GLY A 950 7.81 -2.62 44.70
C GLY A 950 8.62 -3.88 44.34
N ALA A 951 8.44 -4.95 45.12
CA ALA A 951 9.14 -6.22 44.91
C ALA A 951 8.73 -6.95 43.62
N ASP A 952 7.58 -6.60 43.04
CA ASP A 952 7.02 -7.20 41.83
C ASP A 952 7.42 -6.44 40.55
N HIS A 953 8.54 -5.68 40.58
CA HIS A 953 9.03 -4.98 39.39
C HIS A 953 9.47 -5.95 38.29
N HIS A 954 9.36 -5.51 37.04
CA HIS A 954 9.69 -6.33 35.86
C HIS A 954 11.00 -5.88 35.16
N PHE A 955 11.84 -5.13 35.88
CA PHE A 955 13.21 -4.83 35.46
C PHE A 955 14.07 -6.09 35.51
N GLN A 956 14.40 -6.66 34.35
CA GLN A 956 15.00 -8.00 34.24
C GLN A 956 16.27 -8.07 33.39
N VAL A 957 16.52 -7.06 32.55
CA VAL A 957 17.61 -7.09 31.56
C VAL A 957 18.42 -5.80 31.58
N ILE A 958 19.74 -5.92 31.49
CA ILE A 958 20.62 -4.80 31.14
C ILE A 958 21.44 -5.11 29.90
N GLN A 959 21.76 -4.07 29.14
CA GLN A 959 22.69 -4.17 28.03
C GLN A 959 23.87 -3.21 28.23
N LEU A 960 25.09 -3.72 28.04
CA LEU A 960 26.33 -2.97 28.24
C LEU A 960 27.45 -3.40 27.25
N PRO A 961 28.44 -2.54 27.00
CA PRO A 961 29.58 -2.89 26.16
C PRO A 961 30.58 -3.75 26.92
N LEU A 962 31.03 -4.83 26.30
CA LEU A 962 32.12 -5.66 26.79
C LEU A 962 32.83 -6.33 25.62
N ASN A 963 34.13 -6.11 25.51
CA ASN A 963 35.01 -6.79 24.55
C ASN A 963 36.42 -6.94 25.15
N LEU A 964 37.37 -7.51 24.40
CA LEU A 964 38.71 -7.80 24.92
C LEU A 964 39.46 -6.57 25.43
N LEU A 965 39.14 -5.36 24.93
CA LEU A 965 39.82 -4.12 25.30
C LEU A 965 38.97 -3.29 26.27
N GLU A 966 37.67 -3.14 25.99
CA GLU A 966 36.68 -2.51 26.87
C GLU A 966 36.17 -3.50 27.91
N SER A 967 37.00 -3.73 28.93
CA SER A 967 36.76 -4.72 29.99
C SER A 967 36.25 -4.11 31.31
N GLY A 968 35.67 -2.91 31.25
CA GLY A 968 35.17 -2.20 32.44
C GLY A 968 34.16 -3.02 33.24
N ALA A 969 33.29 -3.80 32.57
CA ALA A 969 32.35 -4.69 33.24
C ALA A 969 33.01 -5.76 34.12
N VAL A 970 34.26 -6.13 33.84
CA VAL A 970 35.03 -7.18 34.54
C VAL A 970 35.84 -6.59 35.69
N PHE A 971 36.30 -5.35 35.59
CA PHE A 971 37.28 -4.77 36.53
C PHE A 971 36.74 -3.61 37.38
N GLU A 972 35.77 -2.84 36.89
CA GLU A 972 35.26 -1.68 37.62
C GLU A 972 34.32 -2.13 38.74
N ARG A 973 34.75 -1.90 39.99
CA ARG A 973 33.97 -2.20 41.20
C ARG A 973 33.30 -0.93 41.70
N LYS A 974 32.00 -0.78 41.40
CA LYS A 974 31.18 0.38 41.79
C LYS A 974 29.71 0.07 42.09
N ASP A 975 29.28 -1.16 41.84
CA ASP A 975 27.89 -1.59 41.97
C ASP A 975 27.73 -2.53 43.18
N GLY A 976 26.50 -3.02 43.39
CA GLY A 976 26.11 -3.80 44.57
C GLY A 976 25.80 -2.94 45.80
N PRO A 977 25.29 -3.54 46.90
CA PRO A 977 24.86 -2.81 48.10
C PRO A 977 25.97 -1.96 48.76
N ASP A 978 27.20 -2.46 48.74
CA ASP A 978 28.38 -1.81 49.34
C ASP A 978 29.26 -1.08 48.32
N GLY A 979 28.84 -1.01 47.04
CA GLY A 979 29.60 -0.36 45.96
C GLY A 979 30.94 -1.04 45.60
N ASN A 980 31.14 -2.31 45.99
CA ASN A 980 32.40 -3.04 45.79
C ASN A 980 32.27 -4.24 44.83
N GLN A 981 31.12 -4.37 44.16
CA GLN A 981 30.90 -5.39 43.14
C GLN A 981 31.11 -4.81 41.75
N THR A 982 31.49 -5.67 40.81
CA THR A 982 31.37 -5.34 39.39
C THR A 982 29.91 -5.38 38.96
N VAL A 983 29.57 -4.74 37.84
CA VAL A 983 28.21 -4.80 37.29
C VAL A 983 27.75 -6.24 37.00
N LEU A 984 28.68 -7.13 36.62
CA LEU A 984 28.39 -8.55 36.36
C LEU A 984 28.08 -9.31 37.65
N GLU A 985 28.86 -9.09 38.72
CA GLU A 985 28.62 -9.68 40.04
C GLU A 985 27.29 -9.21 40.64
N ALA A 986 26.99 -7.91 40.51
CA ALA A 986 25.75 -7.31 40.99
C ALA A 986 24.53 -7.80 40.20
N ALA A 987 24.60 -7.89 38.87
CA ALA A 987 23.53 -8.42 38.04
C ALA A 987 23.24 -9.89 38.35
N GLN A 988 24.27 -10.71 38.53
CA GLN A 988 24.12 -12.12 38.90
C GLN A 988 23.45 -12.27 40.28
N SER A 989 23.86 -11.46 41.26
CA SER A 989 23.27 -11.47 42.61
C SER A 989 21.79 -11.05 42.61
N ALA A 990 21.42 -10.14 41.71
CA ALA A 990 20.06 -9.63 41.57
C ALA A 990 19.18 -10.44 40.59
N GLY A 991 19.72 -11.48 39.94
CA GLY A 991 18.98 -12.27 38.95
C GLY A 991 18.65 -11.51 37.65
N ILE A 992 19.45 -10.50 37.30
CA ILE A 992 19.30 -9.66 36.09
C ILE A 992 20.14 -10.25 34.96
N ALA A 993 19.55 -10.38 33.77
CA ALA A 993 20.25 -10.83 32.58
C ALA A 993 21.16 -9.73 32.02
N VAL A 994 22.38 -10.10 31.59
CA VAL A 994 23.35 -9.19 30.99
C VAL A 994 23.52 -9.51 29.51
N LEU A 995 23.05 -8.60 28.67
CA LEU A 995 23.27 -8.61 27.23
C LEU A 995 24.50 -7.78 26.88
N VAL A 996 25.45 -8.36 26.15
CA VAL A 996 26.67 -7.66 25.76
C VAL A 996 26.53 -7.10 24.35
N ASN A 997 26.62 -5.78 24.18
CA ASN A 997 26.75 -5.16 22.86
C ASN A 997 28.23 -4.91 22.51
N ARG A 998 28.49 -4.67 21.22
CA ARG A 998 29.83 -4.36 20.68
C ARG A 998 30.94 -5.40 21.02
N PRO A 999 30.68 -6.72 20.98
CA PRO A 999 31.67 -7.73 21.42
C PRO A 999 32.95 -7.75 20.56
N LEU A 1000 32.88 -7.21 19.33
CA LEU A 1000 33.99 -7.20 18.37
C LEU A 1000 34.40 -5.79 17.92
N ASN A 1001 33.79 -4.75 18.47
CA ASN A 1001 34.06 -3.36 18.12
C ASN A 1001 34.52 -2.64 19.38
N ALA A 1002 35.81 -2.41 19.50
CA ALA A 1002 36.44 -1.84 20.67
C ALA A 1002 36.87 -0.40 20.44
N PHE A 1003 36.71 0.48 21.43
CA PHE A 1003 37.36 1.80 21.42
C PHE A 1003 38.70 1.73 22.16
N ALA A 1004 39.80 2.03 21.46
CA ALA A 1004 41.14 2.07 22.02
C ALA A 1004 41.93 3.25 21.43
N GLY A 1005 42.59 4.05 22.29
CA GLY A 1005 43.39 5.20 21.85
C GLY A 1005 42.63 6.27 21.07
N GLY A 1006 41.32 6.41 21.29
CA GLY A 1006 40.46 7.34 20.54
C GLY A 1006 39.97 6.82 19.19
N ALA A 1007 40.30 5.58 18.81
CA ALA A 1007 39.89 4.96 17.55
C ALA A 1007 39.09 3.67 17.73
N LEU A 1008 38.33 3.30 16.70
CA LEU A 1008 37.57 2.05 16.64
C LEU A 1008 38.44 0.90 16.11
N VAL A 1009 38.64 -0.12 16.93
CA VAL A 1009 39.37 -1.35 16.63
C VAL A 1009 38.38 -2.50 16.42
N ARG A 1010 38.52 -3.23 15.32
CA ARG A 1010 37.70 -4.42 15.00
C ARG A 1010 38.45 -5.68 15.41
N LEU A 1011 37.90 -6.45 16.35
CA LEU A 1011 38.49 -7.71 16.84
C LEU A 1011 38.16 -8.90 15.93
N ALA A 1012 38.46 -8.80 14.64
CA ALA A 1012 38.23 -9.85 13.65
C ALA A 1012 39.35 -9.84 12.62
N ASP A 1013 39.67 -11.00 12.04
CA ASP A 1013 40.73 -11.09 11.04
C ASP A 1013 40.43 -10.18 9.85
N ALA A 1014 41.45 -9.49 9.35
CA ALA A 1014 41.33 -8.56 8.23
C ALA A 1014 42.10 -9.15 7.04
N PRO A 1015 41.44 -9.93 6.16
CA PRO A 1015 42.13 -10.52 5.02
C PRO A 1015 42.64 -9.39 4.12
N VAL A 1016 43.96 -9.35 3.94
CA VAL A 1016 44.62 -8.45 3.00
C VAL A 1016 44.54 -9.10 1.63
N GLN A 1017 43.86 -8.45 0.68
CA GLN A 1017 43.82 -8.89 -0.72
C GLN A 1017 45.03 -8.29 -1.45
N ASP A 1018 45.73 -9.09 -2.25
CA ASP A 1018 46.77 -8.55 -3.12
C ASP A 1018 46.15 -7.69 -4.22
N THR A 1019 46.75 -6.51 -4.46
CA THR A 1019 46.41 -5.60 -5.55
C THR A 1019 47.69 -5.28 -6.31
N ASP A 1020 47.62 -5.24 -7.64
CA ASP A 1020 48.72 -4.75 -8.49
C ASP A 1020 48.61 -3.23 -8.74
N ILE A 1021 47.83 -2.52 -7.92
CA ILE A 1021 47.46 -1.12 -8.11
C ILE A 1021 48.44 -0.23 -7.34
N ASP A 1022 49.16 0.64 -8.03
CA ASP A 1022 49.92 1.73 -7.41
C ASP A 1022 48.97 2.87 -7.03
N PHE A 1023 48.96 3.24 -5.74
CA PHE A 1023 48.04 4.26 -5.22
C PHE A 1023 48.25 5.62 -5.88
N ASP A 1024 49.50 6.07 -6.07
CA ASP A 1024 49.78 7.40 -6.60
C ASP A 1024 49.44 7.47 -8.09
N GLU A 1025 49.71 6.39 -8.85
CA GLU A 1025 49.32 6.31 -10.26
C GLU A 1025 47.79 6.26 -10.43
N GLN A 1026 47.09 5.46 -9.62
CA GLN A 1026 45.63 5.33 -9.70
C GLN A 1026 44.93 6.62 -9.26
N LEU A 1027 45.45 7.28 -8.22
CA LEU A 1027 44.95 8.58 -7.76
C LEU A 1027 45.09 9.65 -8.86
N ALA A 1028 46.19 9.63 -9.62
CA ALA A 1028 46.38 10.55 -10.74
C ALA A 1028 45.34 10.34 -11.85
N ARG A 1029 45.01 9.09 -12.20
CA ARG A 1029 43.96 8.78 -13.20
C ARG A 1029 42.59 9.30 -12.80
N VAL A 1030 42.20 9.07 -11.53
CA VAL A 1030 40.94 9.59 -10.98
C VAL A 1030 40.94 11.12 -11.00
N ALA A 1031 42.04 11.77 -10.60
CA ALA A 1031 42.17 13.22 -10.60
C ALA A 1031 42.07 13.83 -12.03
N ASP A 1032 42.63 13.17 -13.03
CA ASP A 1032 42.55 13.60 -14.44
C ASP A 1032 41.12 13.53 -14.98
N LEU A 1033 40.37 12.47 -14.62
CA LEU A 1033 38.96 12.35 -14.98
C LEU A 1033 38.09 13.38 -14.25
N GLU A 1034 38.33 13.65 -12.96
CA GLU A 1034 37.66 14.72 -12.21
C GLU A 1034 37.96 16.11 -12.80
N LEU A 1035 39.17 16.32 -13.32
CA LEU A 1035 39.52 17.54 -14.03
C LEU A 1035 38.73 17.67 -15.34
N SER A 1036 38.66 16.60 -16.16
CA SER A 1036 37.87 16.57 -17.39
C SER A 1036 36.38 16.87 -17.12
N PHE A 1037 35.78 16.29 -16.07
CA PHE A 1037 34.41 16.62 -15.67
C PHE A 1037 34.22 18.12 -15.41
N ARG A 1038 35.12 18.72 -14.62
CA ARG A 1038 35.06 20.14 -14.25
C ARG A 1038 35.26 21.07 -15.45
N THR A 1039 36.03 20.67 -16.44
CA THR A 1039 36.29 21.49 -17.63
C THR A 1039 35.25 21.31 -18.72
N GLU A 1040 34.70 20.11 -18.87
CA GLU A 1040 33.89 19.74 -20.03
C GLU A 1040 32.40 19.61 -19.72
N ILE A 1041 32.02 19.12 -18.55
CA ILE A 1041 30.62 18.80 -18.21
C ILE A 1041 30.05 19.82 -17.23
N ALA A 1042 30.74 20.08 -16.11
CA ALA A 1042 30.27 20.98 -15.05
C ALA A 1042 29.84 22.39 -15.53
N PRO A 1043 30.55 23.06 -16.47
CA PRO A 1043 30.16 24.39 -16.95
C PRO A 1043 28.85 24.42 -17.74
N GLN A 1044 28.35 23.27 -18.18
CA GLN A 1044 27.11 23.13 -18.94
C GLN A 1044 25.91 22.75 -18.04
N LEU A 1045 26.12 22.56 -16.74
CA LEU A 1045 25.08 22.24 -15.75
C LEU A 1045 24.47 23.52 -15.16
N GLN A 1046 23.14 23.57 -15.04
CA GLN A 1046 22.45 24.66 -14.33
C GLN A 1046 22.22 24.28 -12.86
N PRO A 1047 22.81 24.99 -11.88
CA PRO A 1047 22.55 24.71 -10.47
C PRO A 1047 21.14 25.19 -10.07
N ALA A 1048 20.47 24.42 -9.22
CA ALA A 1048 19.25 24.87 -8.55
C ALA A 1048 19.56 25.98 -7.53
N PRO A 1049 18.60 26.85 -7.17
CA PRO A 1049 18.77 27.77 -6.05
C PRO A 1049 19.07 26.95 -4.78
N ASP A 1050 20.17 27.27 -4.10
CA ASP A 1050 20.70 26.58 -2.90
C ASP A 1050 21.45 25.24 -3.12
N ALA A 1051 21.74 24.84 -4.36
CA ALA A 1051 22.58 23.67 -4.64
C ALA A 1051 24.09 23.97 -4.58
N LEU A 1052 24.89 22.94 -4.24
CA LEU A 1052 26.36 22.97 -4.38
C LEU A 1052 26.75 23.27 -5.83
N ASP A 1053 27.85 24.00 -6.01
CA ASP A 1053 28.44 24.25 -7.33
C ASP A 1053 28.71 22.90 -8.04
N PRO A 1054 28.22 22.69 -9.28
CA PRO A 1054 28.49 21.47 -10.03
C PRO A 1054 29.98 21.13 -10.19
N GLY A 1055 30.87 22.14 -10.14
CA GLY A 1055 32.31 21.94 -10.13
C GLY A 1055 32.85 21.23 -8.87
N GLU A 1056 32.05 21.12 -7.81
CA GLU A 1056 32.38 20.48 -6.54
C GLU A 1056 31.85 19.04 -6.42
N TYR A 1057 31.10 18.55 -7.41
CA TYR A 1057 30.45 17.24 -7.36
C TYR A 1057 31.45 16.07 -7.29
N PHE A 1058 32.54 16.14 -8.05
CA PHE A 1058 33.55 15.09 -8.14
C PHE A 1058 34.94 15.66 -7.81
N ARG A 1059 35.21 15.79 -6.51
CA ARG A 1059 36.53 16.15 -5.94
C ARG A 1059 36.97 15.09 -4.91
N LEU A 1060 36.94 13.82 -5.29
CA LEU A 1060 37.28 12.74 -4.38
C LEU A 1060 38.78 12.48 -4.34
N ALA A 1061 39.51 12.68 -5.44
CA ALA A 1061 40.96 12.42 -5.46
C ALA A 1061 41.71 13.25 -4.42
N GLU A 1062 41.43 14.56 -4.33
CA GLU A 1062 42.05 15.45 -3.34
C GLU A 1062 41.72 15.01 -1.89
N ARG A 1063 40.45 14.71 -1.62
CA ARG A 1063 39.99 14.26 -0.29
C ARG A 1063 40.58 12.91 0.10
N LEU A 1064 40.68 11.97 -0.83
CA LEU A 1064 41.24 10.64 -0.58
C LEU A 1064 42.76 10.70 -0.34
N LYS A 1065 43.47 11.63 -0.99
CA LYS A 1065 44.89 11.90 -0.74
C LYS A 1065 45.14 12.40 0.68
N GLU A 1066 44.33 13.34 1.16
CA GLU A 1066 44.42 13.86 2.53
C GLU A 1066 44.05 12.80 3.58
N LEU A 1067 43.10 11.92 3.24
CA LEU A 1067 42.62 10.87 4.12
C LEU A 1067 43.63 9.71 4.26
N GLN A 1068 44.36 9.34 3.20
CA GLN A 1068 45.23 8.16 3.17
C GLN A 1068 46.19 8.05 4.39
N PRO A 1069 46.93 9.10 4.81
CA PRO A 1069 47.81 9.03 5.99
C PRO A 1069 47.03 8.80 7.29
N SER A 1070 45.80 9.32 7.37
CA SER A 1070 44.91 9.24 8.53
C SER A 1070 44.10 7.94 8.64
N LEU A 1071 44.26 7.02 7.68
CA LEU A 1071 43.61 5.70 7.75
C LEU A 1071 44.08 4.94 9.00
N VAL A 1072 43.14 4.65 9.89
CA VAL A 1072 43.43 3.95 11.16
C VAL A 1072 43.28 2.44 11.00
N GLY A 1073 42.34 2.00 10.15
CA GLY A 1073 42.06 0.59 9.90
C GLY A 1073 40.78 0.40 9.09
N LEU A 1074 40.45 -0.86 8.82
CA LEU A 1074 39.37 -1.29 7.92
C LEU A 1074 37.99 -0.79 8.38
N ALA A 1075 37.75 -0.75 9.70
CA ALA A 1075 36.47 -0.27 10.25
C ALA A 1075 36.26 1.25 10.08
N HIS A 1076 37.34 2.04 10.14
CA HIS A 1076 37.31 3.47 9.82
C HIS A 1076 37.06 3.64 8.31
N TRP A 1077 37.79 2.88 7.48
CA TRP A 1077 37.63 2.94 6.04
C TRP A 1077 36.22 2.58 5.56
N SER A 1078 35.61 1.51 6.06
CA SER A 1078 34.26 1.11 5.64
C SER A 1078 33.20 2.19 5.91
N GLN A 1079 33.39 3.07 6.90
CA GLN A 1079 32.47 4.19 7.15
C GLN A 1079 32.66 5.30 6.12
N VAL A 1080 33.92 5.65 5.86
CA VAL A 1080 34.27 6.67 4.87
C VAL A 1080 33.85 6.24 3.47
N GLU A 1081 34.14 5.00 3.11
CA GLU A 1081 33.78 4.40 1.83
C GLU A 1081 32.26 4.40 1.59
N ALA A 1082 31.45 4.03 2.61
CA ALA A 1082 29.99 4.07 2.48
C ALA A 1082 29.45 5.49 2.24
N GLN A 1083 30.02 6.50 2.89
CA GLN A 1083 29.65 7.91 2.69
C GLN A 1083 30.03 8.39 1.28
N ILE A 1084 31.22 8.00 0.79
CA ILE A 1084 31.68 8.31 -0.55
C ILE A 1084 30.74 7.69 -1.59
N LEU A 1085 30.46 6.38 -1.48
CA LEU A 1085 29.58 5.68 -2.42
C LEU A 1085 28.15 6.24 -2.41
N TYR A 1086 27.61 6.60 -1.25
CA TYR A 1086 26.30 7.23 -1.17
C TYR A 1086 26.27 8.57 -1.91
N THR A 1087 27.29 9.41 -1.68
CA THR A 1087 27.39 10.73 -2.31
C THR A 1087 27.50 10.60 -3.83
N VAL A 1088 28.40 9.72 -4.31
CA VAL A 1088 28.59 9.46 -5.74
C VAL A 1088 27.31 8.93 -6.38
N ARG A 1089 26.66 7.92 -5.78
CA ARG A 1089 25.40 7.38 -6.32
C ARG A 1089 24.29 8.41 -6.40
N THR A 1090 24.18 9.28 -5.39
CA THR A 1090 23.16 10.33 -5.37
C THR A 1090 23.38 11.32 -6.51
N ILE A 1091 24.62 11.79 -6.69
CA ILE A 1091 24.98 12.72 -7.76
C ILE A 1091 24.77 12.07 -9.13
N VAL A 1092 25.23 10.83 -9.32
CA VAL A 1092 25.07 10.09 -10.58
C VAL A 1092 23.59 9.90 -10.91
N MET A 1093 22.77 9.49 -9.94
CA MET A 1093 21.33 9.29 -10.15
C MET A 1093 20.62 10.59 -10.56
N VAL A 1094 20.99 11.73 -9.95
CA VAL A 1094 20.41 13.03 -10.31
C VAL A 1094 20.82 13.44 -11.72
N LEU A 1095 22.09 13.29 -12.09
CA LEU A 1095 22.58 13.64 -13.43
C LEU A 1095 22.03 12.71 -14.53
N ASP A 1096 21.88 11.41 -14.25
CA ASP A 1096 21.26 10.44 -15.15
C ASP A 1096 19.79 10.78 -15.48
N GLN A 1097 19.08 11.46 -14.55
CA GLN A 1097 17.68 11.85 -14.73
C GLN A 1097 17.50 13.24 -15.36
N GLN A 1098 18.48 14.14 -15.22
CA GLN A 1098 18.34 15.54 -15.60
C GLN A 1098 18.98 15.91 -16.94
N LEU A 1099 19.90 15.10 -17.45
CA LEU A 1099 20.65 15.42 -18.67
C LEU A 1099 19.96 14.85 -19.91
N GLU A 1100 19.76 15.70 -20.92
CA GLU A 1100 19.19 15.33 -22.22
C GLU A 1100 20.15 15.67 -23.38
N GLY A 1101 19.97 15.01 -24.53
CA GLY A 1101 20.69 15.31 -25.77
C GLY A 1101 22.20 15.04 -25.72
N GLY A 1102 23.00 15.87 -26.42
CA GLY A 1102 24.45 15.66 -26.57
C GLY A 1102 25.29 15.88 -25.30
N LEU A 1103 24.69 16.40 -24.21
CA LEU A 1103 25.34 16.46 -22.90
C LEU A 1103 25.18 15.14 -22.14
N ALA A 1104 24.05 14.44 -22.31
CA ALA A 1104 23.81 13.12 -21.71
C ALA A 1104 24.80 12.06 -22.22
N ALA A 1105 25.09 12.05 -23.53
CA ALA A 1105 26.08 11.13 -24.09
C ALA A 1105 27.49 11.35 -23.52
N ARG A 1106 27.95 12.61 -23.45
CA ARG A 1106 29.24 12.97 -22.85
C ARG A 1106 29.32 12.63 -21.36
N TRP A 1107 28.21 12.79 -20.64
CA TRP A 1107 28.09 12.38 -19.25
C TRP A 1107 28.22 10.86 -19.08
N ILE A 1108 27.51 10.07 -19.90
CA ILE A 1108 27.57 8.61 -19.87
C ILE A 1108 29.00 8.12 -20.15
N ASP A 1109 29.64 8.62 -21.20
CA ASP A 1109 31.01 8.24 -21.57
C ASP A 1109 32.01 8.56 -20.45
N TRP A 1110 31.88 9.75 -19.84
CA TRP A 1110 32.72 10.15 -18.72
C TRP A 1110 32.47 9.27 -17.47
N ARG A 1111 31.20 9.05 -17.12
CA ARG A 1111 30.80 8.23 -15.95
C ARG A 1111 31.33 6.81 -16.07
N ASP A 1112 31.17 6.20 -17.24
CA ASP A 1112 31.59 4.82 -17.49
C ASP A 1112 33.12 4.69 -17.50
N SER A 1113 33.85 5.79 -17.73
CA SER A 1113 35.30 5.85 -17.57
C SER A 1113 35.74 6.12 -16.13
N TYR A 1114 34.98 6.94 -15.37
CA TYR A 1114 35.33 7.36 -14.02
C TYR A 1114 35.04 6.31 -12.94
N LEU A 1115 33.89 5.65 -12.98
CA LEU A 1115 33.47 4.74 -11.92
C LEU A 1115 34.42 3.55 -11.72
N PRO A 1116 34.93 2.87 -12.78
CA PRO A 1116 35.89 1.78 -12.61
C PRO A 1116 37.20 2.24 -11.97
N GLU A 1117 37.75 3.38 -12.41
CA GLU A 1117 39.01 3.93 -11.90
C GLU A 1117 38.88 4.36 -10.42
N LEU A 1118 37.73 4.92 -10.03
CA LEU A 1118 37.41 5.23 -8.63
C LEU A 1118 37.28 3.94 -7.80
N GLU A 1119 36.63 2.90 -8.33
CA GLU A 1119 36.48 1.63 -7.63
C GLU A 1119 37.84 0.98 -7.33
N ASP A 1120 38.76 1.00 -8.28
CA ASP A 1120 40.11 0.50 -8.13
C ASP A 1120 40.91 1.28 -7.06
N LEU A 1121 40.78 2.61 -7.03
CA LEU A 1121 41.38 3.45 -5.99
C LEU A 1121 40.83 3.13 -4.58
N LEU A 1122 39.51 2.97 -4.47
CA LEU A 1122 38.87 2.62 -3.20
C LEU A 1122 39.29 1.21 -2.74
N ARG A 1123 39.50 0.28 -3.66
CA ARG A 1123 39.99 -1.08 -3.37
C ARG A 1123 41.41 -1.06 -2.79
N GLU A 1124 42.30 -0.23 -3.31
CA GLU A 1124 43.67 -0.09 -2.78
C GLU A 1124 43.68 0.54 -1.38
N LEU A 1125 42.89 1.58 -1.13
CA LEU A 1125 42.75 2.15 0.21
C LEU A 1125 42.15 1.15 1.21
N ARG A 1126 41.21 0.31 0.77
CA ARG A 1126 40.69 -0.80 1.58
C ARG A 1126 41.79 -1.79 1.95
N ARG A 1127 42.69 -2.13 1.03
CA ARG A 1127 43.83 -3.01 1.27
C ARG A 1127 44.77 -2.43 2.33
N GLN A 1128 45.19 -1.16 2.16
CA GLN A 1128 46.05 -0.47 3.14
C GLN A 1128 45.40 -0.42 4.53
N ALA A 1129 44.08 -0.18 4.60
CA ALA A 1129 43.33 -0.20 5.85
C ALA A 1129 43.23 -1.61 6.48
N ALA A 1130 43.14 -2.66 5.66
CA ALA A 1130 43.17 -4.05 6.09
C ALA A 1130 44.54 -4.43 6.68
N GLU A 1131 45.65 -4.02 6.06
CA GLU A 1131 47.01 -4.24 6.58
C GLU A 1131 47.22 -3.66 7.98
N LYS A 1132 46.79 -2.40 8.18
CA LYS A 1132 46.86 -1.74 9.50
C LYS A 1132 46.04 -2.48 10.57
N SER A 1133 44.88 -2.99 10.18
CA SER A 1133 44.02 -3.76 11.09
C SER A 1133 44.64 -5.12 11.41
N GLU A 1134 45.24 -5.78 10.42
CA GLU A 1134 45.85 -7.09 10.58
C GLU A 1134 47.12 -7.05 11.43
N ALA A 1135 47.93 -5.99 11.32
CA ALA A 1135 49.08 -5.75 12.19
C ALA A 1135 48.66 -5.64 13.67
N LEU A 1136 47.58 -4.89 13.95
CA LEU A 1136 47.02 -4.75 15.29
C LEU A 1136 46.45 -6.09 15.81
N ASN A 1137 45.70 -6.80 14.96
CA ASN A 1137 45.14 -8.10 15.29
C ASN A 1137 46.23 -9.15 15.58
N ALA A 1138 47.38 -9.09 14.90
CA ALA A 1138 48.50 -9.98 15.12
C ALA A 1138 49.11 -9.81 16.53
N ILE A 1139 49.23 -8.56 16.99
CA ILE A 1139 49.69 -8.24 18.35
C ILE A 1139 48.73 -8.82 19.39
N LEU A 1140 47.42 -8.65 19.18
CA LEU A 1140 46.40 -9.19 20.08
C LEU A 1140 46.40 -10.72 20.12
N ARG A 1141 46.51 -11.40 18.96
CA ARG A 1141 46.61 -12.86 18.89
C ARG A 1141 47.85 -13.37 19.63
N ALA A 1142 49.00 -12.74 19.44
CA ALA A 1142 50.23 -13.11 20.14
C ALA A 1142 50.10 -13.01 21.67
N ALA A 1143 49.31 -12.04 22.17
CA ALA A 1143 49.07 -11.86 23.59
C ALA A 1143 48.09 -12.88 24.19
N ILE A 1144 47.02 -13.25 23.47
CA ILE A 1144 45.95 -14.10 24.01
C ILE A 1144 46.16 -15.60 23.72
N ASP A 1145 46.80 -15.98 22.61
CA ASP A 1145 46.97 -17.38 22.20
C ASP A 1145 47.65 -18.28 23.26
N PRO A 1146 48.65 -17.80 24.05
CA PRO A 1146 49.22 -18.59 25.14
C PRO A 1146 48.20 -19.02 26.20
N LEU A 1147 47.12 -18.25 26.38
CA LEU A 1147 46.07 -18.46 27.37
C LEU A 1147 44.93 -19.36 26.85
N LEU A 1148 44.93 -19.71 25.55
CA LEU A 1148 43.90 -20.54 24.93
C LEU A 1148 44.38 -22.01 24.74
N PRO A 1149 43.46 -22.99 24.74
CA PRO A 1149 43.79 -24.39 24.43
C PRO A 1149 44.44 -24.52 23.05
N ARG A 1150 45.45 -25.40 22.94
CA ARG A 1150 46.27 -25.53 21.72
C ARG A 1150 45.45 -25.74 20.44
N HIS A 1151 44.39 -26.53 20.50
CA HIS A 1151 43.53 -26.84 19.34
C HIS A 1151 42.63 -25.67 18.89
N ARG A 1152 42.54 -24.57 19.66
CA ARG A 1152 41.77 -23.36 19.31
C ARG A 1152 42.65 -22.14 19.01
N ARG A 1153 43.97 -22.27 19.10
CA ARG A 1153 44.91 -21.15 18.81
C ARG A 1153 44.91 -20.75 17.33
N SER A 1154 44.54 -21.66 16.43
CA SER A 1154 44.42 -21.36 14.99
C SER A 1154 43.07 -20.76 14.58
N GLU A 1155 42.13 -20.61 15.52
CA GLU A 1155 40.82 -20.01 15.22
C GLU A 1155 40.95 -18.50 14.95
N SER A 1156 39.94 -17.94 14.28
CA SER A 1156 39.88 -16.50 13.99
C SER A 1156 39.88 -15.65 15.25
N LEU A 1157 40.40 -14.42 15.16
CA LEU A 1157 40.35 -13.49 16.30
C LEU A 1157 38.91 -13.20 16.75
N SER A 1158 37.96 -13.15 15.80
CA SER A 1158 36.53 -13.00 16.09
C SER A 1158 36.03 -14.13 16.99
N ARG A 1159 36.28 -15.39 16.64
CA ARG A 1159 35.87 -16.54 17.46
C ARG A 1159 36.51 -16.53 18.85
N LYS A 1160 37.80 -16.21 18.94
CA LYS A 1160 38.51 -16.09 20.22
C LYS A 1160 37.90 -15.01 21.13
N ALA A 1161 37.61 -13.84 20.57
CA ALA A 1161 37.00 -12.73 21.29
C ALA A 1161 35.56 -13.03 21.72
N LEU A 1162 34.72 -13.54 20.80
CA LEU A 1162 33.36 -13.98 21.12
C LEU A 1162 33.36 -15.05 22.20
N TRP A 1163 34.28 -16.02 22.14
CA TRP A 1163 34.38 -17.10 23.11
C TRP A 1163 34.76 -16.61 24.51
N ALA A 1164 35.74 -15.69 24.61
CA ALA A 1164 36.13 -15.08 25.88
C ALA A 1164 34.95 -14.32 26.53
N VAL A 1165 34.24 -13.51 25.74
CA VAL A 1165 33.06 -12.76 26.20
C VAL A 1165 31.91 -13.70 26.60
N ALA A 1166 31.57 -14.69 25.76
CA ALA A 1166 30.53 -15.68 26.02
C ALA A 1166 30.80 -16.57 27.25
N SER A 1167 32.07 -16.67 27.65
CA SER A 1167 32.50 -17.50 28.79
C SER A 1167 32.65 -16.70 30.07
N THR A 1168 32.54 -15.37 30.01
CA THR A 1168 32.74 -14.51 31.17
C THR A 1168 31.60 -14.68 32.17
N PRO A 1169 31.89 -14.99 33.45
CA PRO A 1169 30.87 -15.12 34.48
C PRO A 1169 29.98 -13.88 34.58
N GLY A 1170 28.67 -14.08 34.68
CA GLY A 1170 27.67 -13.01 34.71
C GLY A 1170 27.18 -12.53 33.33
N VAL A 1171 27.86 -12.87 32.23
CA VAL A 1171 27.35 -12.60 30.87
C VAL A 1171 26.31 -13.65 30.48
N THR A 1172 25.15 -13.19 30.03
CA THR A 1172 24.04 -14.07 29.63
C THR A 1172 24.07 -14.36 28.14
N CYS A 1173 24.09 -13.31 27.31
CA CYS A 1173 24.11 -13.43 25.86
C CYS A 1173 24.88 -12.26 25.25
N LEU A 1174 25.77 -12.54 24.30
CA LEU A 1174 26.47 -11.51 23.53
C LEU A 1174 25.82 -11.29 22.18
N LEU A 1175 25.69 -10.04 21.77
CA LEU A 1175 24.91 -9.63 20.61
C LEU A 1175 25.85 -9.29 19.47
N ASN A 1176 25.88 -10.14 18.44
CA ASN A 1176 26.75 -9.95 17.30
C ASN A 1176 25.96 -9.58 16.04
N GLY A 1177 26.45 -8.57 15.31
CA GLY A 1177 25.85 -8.09 14.06
C GLY A 1177 26.18 -9.01 12.88
N MET A 1178 25.51 -10.15 12.79
CA MET A 1178 25.76 -11.21 11.81
C MET A 1178 25.11 -10.89 10.45
N ARG A 1179 25.69 -9.95 9.70
CA ARG A 1179 25.11 -9.38 8.47
C ARG A 1179 25.23 -10.25 7.21
N SER A 1180 25.91 -11.38 7.25
CA SER A 1180 26.04 -12.30 6.12
C SER A 1180 26.01 -13.76 6.56
N ILE A 1181 25.60 -14.65 5.64
CA ILE A 1181 25.55 -16.10 5.84
C ILE A 1181 26.91 -16.65 6.31
N THR A 1182 28.00 -16.16 5.71
CA THR A 1182 29.37 -16.56 6.07
C THR A 1182 29.69 -16.13 7.49
N TYR A 1183 29.30 -14.92 7.87
CA TYR A 1183 29.59 -14.38 9.20
C TYR A 1183 28.76 -15.01 10.31
N VAL A 1184 27.52 -15.43 10.00
CA VAL A 1184 26.72 -16.30 10.88
C VAL A 1184 27.45 -17.61 11.12
N GLY A 1185 28.00 -18.24 10.06
CA GLY A 1185 28.78 -19.48 10.17
C GLY A 1185 30.07 -19.34 11.00
N ASP A 1186 30.78 -18.22 10.87
CA ASP A 1186 31.95 -17.93 11.69
C ASP A 1186 31.57 -17.80 13.19
N SER A 1187 30.54 -16.99 13.48
CA SER A 1187 30.16 -16.64 14.86
C SER A 1187 29.49 -17.80 15.61
N SER A 1188 28.58 -18.52 14.96
CA SER A 1188 27.80 -19.62 15.55
C SER A 1188 28.67 -20.81 15.98
N GLY A 1189 29.86 -20.98 15.38
CA GLY A 1189 30.81 -22.02 15.77
C GLY A 1189 31.20 -22.00 17.24
N VAL A 1190 31.15 -20.83 17.89
CA VAL A 1190 31.50 -20.64 19.32
C VAL A 1190 30.42 -21.22 20.26
N LEU A 1191 29.16 -21.34 19.81
CA LEU A 1191 28.07 -21.87 20.65
C LEU A 1191 28.34 -23.32 21.10
N GLY A 1192 29.00 -24.11 20.26
CA GLY A 1192 29.37 -25.49 20.58
C GLY A 1192 30.62 -25.64 21.45
N TRP A 1193 31.26 -24.54 21.87
CA TRP A 1193 32.51 -24.60 22.64
C TRP A 1193 32.23 -24.54 24.15
N PRO A 1194 32.93 -25.34 24.97
CA PRO A 1194 32.81 -25.25 26.43
C PRO A 1194 33.24 -23.87 26.92
N LYS A 1195 32.77 -23.45 28.10
CA LYS A 1195 33.19 -22.15 28.67
C LYS A 1195 34.71 -22.12 28.86
N LEU A 1196 35.35 -21.04 28.42
CA LEU A 1196 36.76 -20.75 28.64
C LEU A 1196 37.02 -20.50 30.13
N GLU A 1197 37.97 -21.22 30.70
CA GLU A 1197 38.46 -20.98 32.07
C GLU A 1197 39.33 -19.73 32.12
N ALA A 1198 39.32 -19.01 33.25
CA ALA A 1198 40.18 -17.86 33.52
C ALA A 1198 40.11 -16.70 32.48
N THR A 1199 38.89 -16.32 32.05
CA THR A 1199 38.67 -15.20 31.11
C THR A 1199 39.31 -13.88 31.55
N GLU A 1200 39.44 -13.62 32.84
CA GLU A 1200 40.10 -12.43 33.39
C GLU A 1200 41.55 -12.27 32.92
N ALA A 1201 42.31 -13.37 32.82
CA ALA A 1201 43.68 -13.35 32.33
C ALA A 1201 43.75 -12.92 30.85
N VAL A 1202 42.76 -13.33 30.05
CA VAL A 1202 42.65 -12.96 28.63
C VAL A 1202 42.42 -11.45 28.48
N TYR A 1203 41.51 -10.87 29.27
CA TYR A 1203 41.29 -9.42 29.27
C TYR A 1203 42.53 -8.64 29.70
N ARG A 1204 43.26 -9.10 30.72
CA ARG A 1204 44.51 -8.46 31.17
C ARG A 1204 45.58 -8.49 30.08
N ALA A 1205 45.76 -9.63 29.42
CA ALA A 1205 46.72 -9.79 28.33
C ALA A 1205 46.39 -8.89 27.13
N ALA A 1206 45.12 -8.84 26.71
CA ALA A 1206 44.68 -8.02 25.60
C ALA A 1206 44.87 -6.51 25.86
N ARG A 1207 44.53 -6.02 27.07
CA ARG A 1207 44.80 -4.62 27.46
C ARG A 1207 46.29 -4.30 27.47
N GLY A 1208 47.10 -5.18 28.07
CA GLY A 1208 48.56 -4.98 28.19
C GLY A 1208 49.27 -4.91 26.84
N ALA A 1209 48.75 -5.60 25.82
CA ALA A 1209 49.32 -5.63 24.48
C ALA A 1209 49.24 -4.27 23.75
N LEU A 1210 48.29 -3.40 24.11
CA LEU A 1210 48.08 -2.10 23.44
C LEU A 1210 48.58 -0.90 24.24
N THR A 1211 48.81 -1.04 25.54
CA THR A 1211 49.41 0.02 26.38
C THR A 1211 50.85 0.39 26.00
N GLY A 1212 51.52 -0.42 25.18
CA GLY A 1212 52.85 -0.10 24.62
C GLY A 1212 52.83 0.72 23.32
N LEU A 1213 51.65 1.04 22.78
CA LEU A 1213 51.46 1.75 21.50
C LEU A 1213 50.83 3.14 21.67
N GLU A 1214 50.62 3.62 22.90
CA GLU A 1214 50.23 5.01 23.11
C GLU A 1214 51.38 5.93 22.65
N PRO A 1215 51.13 6.91 21.77
CA PRO A 1215 52.09 7.99 21.59
C PRO A 1215 52.23 8.68 22.95
N THR A 1216 53.45 8.82 23.44
CA THR A 1216 53.76 9.83 24.44
C THR A 1216 53.15 11.16 24.00
N ALA A 1217 52.29 11.71 24.86
CA ALA A 1217 51.46 12.90 24.65
C ALA A 1217 52.15 14.09 23.98
#